data_AF-A0A528AF49-F1
#
_entry.id   AF-A0A528AF49-F1
#
_cell.length_a   1.000
_cell.length_b   1.000
_cell.length_c   1.000
_cell.angle_alpha   90.00
_cell.angle_beta   90.00
_cell.angle_gamma   90.00
#
_symmetry.space_group_name_H-M   'P 1'
#
loop_
_entity.id
_entity.type
_entity.pdbx_description
1 polymer ?
#
loop_
_entity_poly.entity_id
_entity_poly.type
_entity_poly.pdbx_seq_one_letter_code
_entity_poly.pdbx_strand_id
1 'polypeptide(L)'
;FPAAVIGHSIGEYAAAQIAGIISLPDAIRLTLKRGELTSRVPAGGIVAVGLSPEELRPYWNENLSLAAINGQRQCVVSGAASEIAAFHEQLQAKSIASKQIRASHPVHSSLLDPILPEFRIHVEQAELQTPQIPFMSTVLGDWLKADVPFDGSYWIRNLRETVQFHLAFNRLVQSGHELFIDMGPGASLSRHSRQFKSKSNLRSPIAFAALPGSDHGQGDRLRLLKTLGKLWTCGVPIDWSGLHEDKPPQRTPLPPYPFDRKRYWLDAVATKEQVQNADYNQPDAGGSSVDRPAGNEGGRSPIVIVSAEAALDRQIAAVYRDILGLDDVALTDRFFDLGGDSLSALSVIDRIEQLTGERLAVSLLLEHQTPKELAIALSKTHGSARPRALVPIQTGGSRAPLFCPHPFGGHVLLYTPLAKALGAEQPLFGLQARGLNGEAKPHLSIAEMASEYVEAIKSVQPHGPYQLVGLSMGGSIAWEMACQLRDAGDEIAILGLLDAKALHKHEEVASGRYHRLLGNNPIPDWLSEQAIIMSVLFPALKKHWRKLKSIKRECHVTALRDFGTQAGNIPDMSNTQLNNILTVAEANRIALRDYTPRPNDSRSVLFAAKRGLRTSSNQPNGDLGWKQFARSLEIHEVPGNHYTMIAPPHVTVLARKLNSFLNPKE
;
A
#
# COMPACT_ATOMS: atom_id res chain seq x y z
N PHE A 1 2.75 -2.25 32.00
CA PHE A 1 1.53 -1.50 31.63
C PHE A 1 1.95 -0.11 31.12
N PRO A 2 1.15 0.58 30.27
CA PRO A 2 1.52 1.90 29.76
C PRO A 2 1.68 2.92 30.89
N ALA A 3 2.60 3.87 30.71
CA ALA A 3 2.85 4.94 31.68
C ALA A 3 1.74 6.01 31.69
N ALA A 4 1.03 6.16 30.57
CA ALA A 4 -0.11 7.04 30.41
C ALA A 4 -0.97 6.58 29.23
N VAL A 5 -2.23 7.02 29.19
CA VAL A 5 -3.16 6.74 28.08
C VAL A 5 -3.83 8.01 27.59
N ILE A 6 -4.15 8.04 26.30
CA ILE A 6 -4.90 9.10 25.63
C ILE A 6 -5.89 8.46 24.65
N GLY A 7 -7.13 8.95 24.63
CA GLY A 7 -8.15 8.55 23.67
C GLY A 7 -8.34 9.58 22.56
N HIS A 8 -9.08 9.23 21.51
CA HIS A 8 -9.62 10.21 20.56
C HIS A 8 -11.08 9.85 20.29
N SER A 9 -12.01 10.73 20.66
CA SER A 9 -13.45 10.49 20.46
C SER A 9 -13.86 9.13 21.09
N ILE A 10 -14.29 8.16 20.29
CA ILE A 10 -14.64 6.80 20.70
C ILE A 10 -13.46 6.03 21.32
N GLY A 11 -12.22 6.37 20.99
CA GLY A 11 -11.03 5.80 21.61
C GLY A 11 -10.90 6.13 23.10
N GLU A 12 -11.65 7.13 23.58
CA GLU A 12 -11.64 7.53 24.99
C GLU A 12 -12.27 6.47 25.91
N TYR A 13 -13.23 5.66 25.44
CA TYR A 13 -13.75 4.51 26.19
C TYR A 13 -12.68 3.41 26.36
N ALA A 14 -11.89 3.14 25.31
CA ALA A 14 -10.81 2.18 25.36
C ALA A 14 -9.68 2.67 26.29
N ALA A 15 -9.30 3.94 26.20
CA ALA A 15 -8.34 4.55 27.11
C ALA A 15 -8.84 4.50 28.57
N ALA A 16 -10.12 4.79 28.81
CA ALA A 16 -10.72 4.75 30.14
C ALA A 16 -10.73 3.32 30.71
N GLN A 17 -11.02 2.33 29.87
CA GLN A 17 -10.95 0.92 30.26
C GLN A 17 -9.52 0.52 30.64
N ILE A 18 -8.51 0.90 29.84
CA ILE A 18 -7.10 0.61 30.15
C ILE A 18 -6.65 1.31 31.43
N ALA A 19 -7.14 2.52 31.69
CA ALA A 19 -6.87 3.26 32.93
C ALA A 19 -7.63 2.71 34.14
N GLY A 20 -8.46 1.68 33.99
CA GLY A 20 -9.25 1.09 35.07
C GLY A 20 -10.45 1.94 35.50
N ILE A 21 -10.83 2.95 34.72
CA ILE A 21 -11.95 3.85 35.01
C ILE A 21 -13.30 3.17 34.74
N ILE A 22 -13.38 2.32 33.73
CA ILE A 22 -14.61 1.65 33.33
C ILE A 22 -14.35 0.17 33.04
N SER A 23 -15.31 -0.69 33.37
CA SER A 23 -15.23 -2.11 33.04
C SER A 23 -15.23 -2.33 31.52
N LEU A 24 -14.61 -3.41 31.04
CA LEU A 24 -14.67 -3.75 29.61
C LEU A 24 -16.12 -3.97 29.11
N PRO A 25 -16.99 -4.70 29.84
CA PRO A 25 -18.40 -4.83 29.47
C PRO A 25 -19.12 -3.49 29.34
N ASP A 26 -18.91 -2.56 30.29
CA ASP A 26 -19.55 -1.24 30.23
C ASP A 26 -18.99 -0.36 29.12
N ALA A 27 -17.67 -0.38 28.89
CA ALA A 27 -17.06 0.33 27.77
C ALA A 27 -17.66 -0.11 26.42
N ILE A 28 -17.85 -1.42 26.23
CA ILE A 28 -18.50 -1.98 25.04
C ILE A 28 -19.97 -1.57 24.99
N ARG A 29 -20.71 -1.70 26.09
CA ARG A 29 -22.14 -1.33 26.18
C ARG A 29 -22.37 0.13 25.83
N LEU A 30 -21.59 1.04 26.42
CA LEU A 30 -21.69 2.48 26.14
C LEU A 30 -21.28 2.82 24.71
N THR A 31 -20.27 2.14 24.16
CA THR A 31 -19.87 2.30 22.75
C THR A 31 -21.00 1.90 21.80
N LEU A 32 -21.64 0.76 22.04
CA LEU A 32 -22.79 0.29 21.27
C LEU A 32 -23.97 1.26 21.39
N LYS A 33 -24.29 1.69 22.62
CA LYS A 33 -25.39 2.63 22.87
C LYS A 33 -25.15 3.99 22.21
N ARG A 34 -23.93 4.51 22.27
CA ARG A 34 -23.52 5.73 21.56
C ARG A 34 -23.79 5.59 20.07
N GLY A 35 -23.38 4.48 19.46
CA GLY A 35 -23.63 4.22 18.03
C GLY A 35 -25.11 4.13 17.68
N GLU A 36 -25.88 3.39 18.48
CA GLU A 36 -27.35 3.26 18.33
C GLU A 36 -28.04 4.62 18.39
N LEU A 37 -27.77 5.44 19.41
CA LEU A 37 -28.39 6.76 19.57
C LEU A 37 -27.96 7.71 18.46
N THR A 38 -26.68 7.70 18.09
CA THR A 38 -26.16 8.52 16.98
C THR A 38 -26.84 8.18 15.67
N SER A 39 -27.29 6.93 15.46
CA SER A 39 -28.02 6.54 14.25
C SER A 39 -29.45 7.13 14.15
N ARG A 40 -29.98 7.69 15.24
CA ARG A 40 -31.33 8.29 15.30
C ARG A 40 -31.33 9.78 14.93
N VAL A 41 -30.16 10.43 14.89
CA VAL A 41 -30.06 11.85 14.54
C VAL A 41 -30.06 12.02 13.01
N PRO A 42 -30.45 13.19 12.49
CA PRO A 42 -30.42 13.45 11.05
C PRO A 42 -29.04 13.19 10.44
N ALA A 43 -29.04 12.74 9.18
CA ALA A 43 -27.81 12.53 8.44
C ALA A 43 -26.98 13.82 8.39
N GLY A 44 -25.69 13.67 8.64
CA GLY A 44 -24.75 14.79 8.70
C GLY A 44 -23.45 14.46 7.99
N GLY A 45 -22.48 15.33 8.16
CA GLY A 45 -21.16 15.17 7.57
C GLY A 45 -20.04 15.63 8.47
N ILE A 46 -18.83 15.29 8.05
CA ILE A 46 -17.59 15.77 8.64
C ILE A 46 -16.57 16.08 7.54
N VAL A 47 -15.86 17.20 7.71
CA VAL A 47 -14.80 17.65 6.80
C VAL A 47 -13.56 17.93 7.62
N ALA A 48 -12.44 17.30 7.26
CA ALA A 48 -11.13 17.70 7.73
C ALA A 48 -10.66 18.92 6.93
N VAL A 49 -10.13 19.92 7.62
CA VAL A 49 -9.73 21.19 7.02
C VAL A 49 -8.31 21.54 7.45
N GLY A 50 -7.51 22.00 6.49
CA GLY A 50 -6.14 22.47 6.69
C GLY A 50 -6.04 23.87 7.31
N LEU A 51 -6.88 24.19 8.29
CA LEU A 51 -6.96 25.50 8.95
C LEU A 51 -6.89 25.33 10.48
N SER A 52 -6.40 26.37 11.16
CA SER A 52 -6.49 26.53 12.62
C SER A 52 -7.90 26.95 13.06
N PRO A 53 -8.26 26.81 14.35
CA PRO A 53 -9.52 27.33 14.88
C PRO A 53 -9.74 28.83 14.61
N GLU A 54 -8.68 29.63 14.65
CA GLU A 54 -8.72 31.07 14.39
C GLU A 54 -8.98 31.35 12.91
N GLU A 55 -8.31 30.62 12.00
CA GLU A 55 -8.50 30.74 10.55
C GLU A 55 -9.87 30.22 10.08
N LEU A 56 -10.54 29.37 10.86
CA LEU A 56 -11.89 28.87 10.57
C LEU A 56 -12.99 29.90 10.83
N ARG A 57 -12.75 30.90 11.69
CA ARG A 57 -13.76 31.91 12.09
C ARG A 57 -14.49 32.57 10.91
N PRO A 58 -13.83 32.97 9.81
CA PRO A 58 -14.50 33.60 8.67
C PRO A 58 -15.47 32.68 7.91
N TYR A 59 -15.37 31.36 8.12
CA TYR A 59 -16.19 30.34 7.47
C TYR A 59 -17.22 29.73 8.42
N TRP A 60 -17.31 30.25 9.65
CA TRP A 60 -18.14 29.71 10.70
C TRP A 60 -19.60 30.12 10.56
N ASN A 61 -20.51 29.20 10.89
CA ASN A 61 -21.92 29.50 11.12
C ASN A 61 -22.43 28.72 12.35
N GLU A 62 -23.62 29.06 12.85
CA GLU A 62 -24.21 28.46 14.06
C GLU A 62 -24.60 26.97 13.88
N ASN A 63 -24.73 26.51 12.63
CA ASN A 63 -25.12 25.15 12.27
C ASN A 63 -23.92 24.20 12.11
N LEU A 64 -22.69 24.74 12.18
CA LEU A 64 -21.44 23.99 12.18
C LEU A 64 -20.88 23.86 13.60
N SER A 65 -20.18 22.77 13.86
CA SER A 65 -19.54 22.46 15.13
C SER A 65 -18.11 22.02 14.91
N LEU A 66 -17.20 22.48 15.79
CA LEU A 66 -15.78 22.17 15.66
C LEU A 66 -15.62 20.83 16.33
N ALA A 67 -15.56 19.77 15.53
CA ALA A 67 -15.59 18.41 16.04
C ALA A 67 -14.25 18.00 16.67
N ALA A 68 -13.13 18.40 16.07
CA ALA A 68 -11.81 18.08 16.60
C ALA A 68 -10.74 19.08 16.19
N ILE A 69 -9.75 19.27 17.07
CA ILE A 69 -8.49 19.95 16.79
C ILE A 69 -7.39 18.89 16.87
N ASN A 70 -6.98 18.38 15.72
CA ASN A 70 -5.99 17.33 15.60
C ASN A 70 -4.56 17.91 15.50
N GLY A 71 -4.40 19.10 14.93
CA GLY A 71 -3.11 19.80 14.83
C GLY A 71 -3.25 21.31 14.75
N GLN A 72 -2.12 22.03 14.69
CA GLN A 72 -2.09 23.51 14.61
C GLN A 72 -2.97 24.06 13.48
N ARG A 73 -2.97 23.39 12.32
CA ARG A 73 -3.83 23.71 11.17
C ARG A 73 -4.55 22.46 10.66
N GLN A 74 -5.02 21.62 11.58
CA GLN A 74 -5.74 20.38 11.25
C GLN A 74 -6.98 20.27 12.12
N CYS A 75 -8.06 20.86 11.63
CA CYS A 75 -9.36 20.86 12.31
C CYS A 75 -10.34 19.92 11.59
N VAL A 76 -11.36 19.48 12.31
CA VAL A 76 -12.49 18.73 11.75
C VAL A 76 -13.75 19.51 12.07
N VAL A 77 -14.55 19.80 11.06
CA VAL A 77 -15.85 20.47 11.19
C VAL A 77 -16.96 19.45 10.95
N SER A 78 -18.00 19.47 11.79
CA SER A 78 -19.18 18.61 11.67
C SER A 78 -20.46 19.44 11.66
N GLY A 79 -21.49 18.93 11.01
CA GLY A 79 -22.78 19.59 10.93
C GLY A 79 -23.76 18.82 10.03
N ALA A 80 -24.88 19.45 9.73
CA ALA A 80 -25.91 18.88 8.86
C ALA A 80 -25.34 18.64 7.45
N ALA A 81 -25.88 17.67 6.72
CA ALA A 81 -25.34 17.29 5.42
C ALA A 81 -25.30 18.46 4.42
N SER A 82 -26.33 19.31 4.40
CA SER A 82 -26.41 20.51 3.56
C SER A 82 -25.38 21.57 3.96
N GLU A 83 -25.22 21.82 5.25
CA GLU A 83 -24.28 22.80 5.80
C GLU A 83 -22.83 22.39 5.51
N ILE A 84 -22.52 21.10 5.70
CA ILE A 84 -21.20 20.56 5.40
C ILE A 84 -20.90 20.61 3.90
N ALA A 85 -21.89 20.37 3.04
CA ALA A 85 -21.72 20.49 1.59
C ALA A 85 -21.41 21.94 1.19
N ALA A 86 -22.19 22.91 1.69
CA ALA A 86 -21.99 24.33 1.41
C ALA A 86 -20.63 24.83 1.96
N PHE A 87 -20.28 24.42 3.18
CA PHE A 87 -18.98 24.73 3.78
C PHE A 87 -17.82 24.15 2.96
N HIS A 88 -17.93 22.90 2.51
CA HIS A 88 -16.89 22.27 1.69
C HIS A 88 -16.73 22.97 0.33
N GLU A 89 -17.84 23.34 -0.32
CA GLU A 89 -17.84 24.11 -1.57
C GLU A 89 -17.17 25.49 -1.39
N GLN A 90 -17.47 26.19 -0.29
CA GLN A 90 -16.85 27.47 0.04
C GLN A 90 -15.33 27.36 0.21
N LEU A 91 -14.84 26.29 0.84
CA LEU A 91 -13.41 26.03 0.99
C LEU A 91 -12.75 25.70 -0.35
N GLN A 92 -13.40 24.90 -1.20
CA GLN A 92 -12.92 24.56 -2.54
C GLN A 92 -12.82 25.80 -3.44
N ALA A 93 -13.82 26.67 -3.40
CA ALA A 93 -13.82 27.94 -4.17
C ALA A 93 -12.63 28.85 -3.81
N LYS A 94 -12.05 28.69 -2.62
CA LYS A 94 -10.89 29.43 -2.13
C LYS A 94 -9.59 28.64 -2.17
N SER A 95 -9.59 27.46 -2.80
CA SER A 95 -8.44 26.55 -2.89
C SER A 95 -7.87 26.18 -1.51
N ILE A 96 -8.72 26.07 -0.48
CA ILE A 96 -8.31 25.66 0.86
C ILE A 96 -8.37 24.14 0.95
N ALA A 97 -7.23 23.54 1.32
CA ALA A 97 -7.10 22.09 1.50
C ALA A 97 -8.15 21.57 2.48
N SER A 98 -9.06 20.74 1.97
CA SER A 98 -10.12 20.12 2.77
C SER A 98 -10.48 18.76 2.20
N LYS A 99 -10.86 17.84 3.10
CA LYS A 99 -11.19 16.45 2.77
C LYS A 99 -12.46 16.06 3.49
N GLN A 100 -13.52 15.78 2.73
CA GLN A 100 -14.73 15.20 3.27
C GLN A 100 -14.44 13.76 3.76
N ILE A 101 -14.76 13.48 5.02
CA ILE A 101 -14.55 12.17 5.61
C ILE A 101 -15.81 11.34 5.44
N ARG A 102 -15.66 10.07 5.06
CA ARG A 102 -16.75 9.10 4.96
C ARG A 102 -17.29 8.74 6.36
N ALA A 103 -18.09 9.61 6.94
CA ALA A 103 -18.98 9.27 8.05
C ALA A 103 -20.38 9.78 7.74
N SER A 104 -21.39 8.95 8.01
CA SER A 104 -22.80 9.28 7.79
C SER A 104 -23.43 10.08 8.93
N HIS A 105 -22.68 10.32 10.01
CA HIS A 105 -23.20 10.93 11.23
C HIS A 105 -22.36 12.13 11.67
N PRO A 106 -23.01 13.19 12.16
CA PRO A 106 -22.36 14.44 12.57
C PRO A 106 -21.81 14.34 14.00
N VAL A 107 -20.68 13.64 14.17
CA VAL A 107 -20.05 13.45 15.49
C VAL A 107 -19.52 14.77 16.06
N HIS A 108 -19.61 14.95 17.38
CA HIS A 108 -19.16 16.16 18.09
C HIS A 108 -19.84 17.45 17.58
N SER A 109 -21.17 17.40 17.41
CA SER A 109 -21.96 18.51 16.89
C SER A 109 -23.27 18.72 17.64
N SER A 110 -23.88 19.90 17.46
CA SER A 110 -25.21 20.25 18.02
C SER A 110 -26.32 19.30 17.60
N LEU A 111 -26.15 18.58 16.49
CA LEU A 111 -27.11 17.57 16.04
C LEU A 111 -27.23 16.39 17.01
N LEU A 112 -26.28 16.23 17.93
CA LEU A 112 -26.34 15.20 18.98
C LEU A 112 -27.12 15.66 20.22
N ASP A 113 -27.44 16.95 20.37
CA ASP A 113 -28.12 17.50 21.55
C ASP A 113 -29.40 16.73 21.93
N PRO A 114 -30.26 16.30 20.98
CA PRO A 114 -31.48 15.55 21.30
C PRO A 114 -31.25 14.19 21.97
N ILE A 115 -30.08 13.56 21.76
CA ILE A 115 -29.78 12.22 22.28
C ILE A 115 -28.98 12.24 23.60
N LEU A 116 -28.43 13.40 23.99
CA LEU A 116 -27.57 13.52 25.18
C LEU A 116 -28.27 13.12 26.49
N PRO A 117 -29.56 13.47 26.73
CA PRO A 117 -30.25 13.05 27.96
C PRO A 117 -30.42 11.53 28.06
N GLU A 118 -30.78 10.85 26.97
CA GLU A 118 -30.89 9.38 26.96
C GLU A 118 -29.51 8.73 27.13
N PHE A 119 -28.48 9.29 26.49
CA PHE A 119 -27.12 8.79 26.65
C PHE A 119 -26.63 8.90 28.10
N ARG A 120 -26.95 10.01 28.80
CA ARG A 120 -26.62 10.21 30.22
C ARG A 120 -27.10 9.04 31.09
N ILE A 121 -28.37 8.66 30.93
CA ILE A 121 -29.00 7.58 31.72
C ILE A 121 -28.19 6.28 31.59
N HIS A 122 -27.71 5.98 30.38
CA HIS A 122 -26.93 4.76 30.16
C HIS A 122 -25.53 4.82 30.75
N VAL A 123 -24.90 6.00 30.77
CA VAL A 123 -23.60 6.23 31.42
C VAL A 123 -23.73 6.09 32.94
N GLU A 124 -24.79 6.63 33.53
CA GLU A 124 -25.06 6.56 34.98
C GLU A 124 -25.34 5.13 35.47
N GLN A 125 -25.62 4.19 34.57
CA GLN A 125 -25.72 2.75 34.87
C GLN A 125 -24.35 2.05 34.93
N ALA A 126 -23.28 2.68 34.45
CA ALA A 126 -21.93 2.11 34.52
C ALA A 126 -21.27 2.50 35.85
N GLU A 127 -20.57 1.54 36.46
CA GLU A 127 -19.72 1.84 37.61
C GLU A 127 -18.40 2.44 37.12
N LEU A 128 -18.21 3.74 37.39
CA LEU A 128 -17.01 4.49 37.01
C LEU A 128 -16.09 4.66 38.22
N GLN A 129 -14.80 4.39 38.01
CA GLN A 129 -13.76 4.38 39.04
C GLN A 129 -12.74 5.50 38.79
N THR A 130 -11.91 5.78 39.79
CA THR A 130 -10.77 6.68 39.61
C THR A 130 -9.69 6.03 38.74
N PRO A 131 -8.97 6.81 37.90
CA PRO A 131 -7.93 6.28 37.04
C PRO A 131 -6.77 5.67 37.85
N GLN A 132 -6.43 4.43 37.56
CA GLN A 132 -5.26 3.74 38.10
C GLN A 132 -3.99 4.03 37.28
N ILE A 133 -4.16 4.53 36.05
CA ILE A 133 -3.09 4.94 35.14
C ILE A 133 -3.32 6.39 34.75
N PRO A 134 -2.28 7.23 34.68
CA PRO A 134 -2.40 8.61 34.21
C PRO A 134 -3.20 8.71 32.90
N PHE A 135 -4.28 9.48 32.94
CA PHE A 135 -5.24 9.60 31.85
C PHE A 135 -5.19 11.02 31.28
N MET A 136 -4.78 11.15 30.01
CA MET A 136 -4.74 12.40 29.27
C MET A 136 -6.07 12.57 28.52
N SER A 137 -6.92 13.48 29.03
CA SER A 137 -8.27 13.71 28.50
C SER A 137 -8.24 14.58 27.24
N THR A 138 -8.95 14.14 26.21
CA THR A 138 -9.16 14.98 25.02
C THR A 138 -10.40 15.85 25.10
N VAL A 139 -11.24 15.65 26.12
CA VAL A 139 -12.32 16.58 26.47
C VAL A 139 -11.75 17.82 27.16
N LEU A 140 -10.82 17.62 28.10
CA LEU A 140 -10.20 18.71 28.85
C LEU A 140 -8.97 19.29 28.14
N GLY A 141 -8.34 18.51 27.25
CA GLY A 141 -7.03 18.83 26.71
C GLY A 141 -5.92 18.75 27.75
N ASP A 142 -6.11 18.05 28.87
CA ASP A 142 -5.20 17.98 30.02
C ASP A 142 -5.25 16.62 30.73
N TRP A 143 -4.32 16.42 31.66
CA TRP A 143 -4.39 15.36 32.66
C TRP A 143 -5.71 15.41 33.43
N LEU A 144 -6.34 14.26 33.55
CA LEU A 144 -7.47 14.11 34.45
C LEU A 144 -6.98 14.18 35.89
N LYS A 145 -7.47 15.17 36.64
CA LYS A 145 -7.18 15.34 38.06
C LYS A 145 -8.14 14.51 38.91
N ALA A 146 -7.71 14.13 40.11
CA ALA A 146 -8.48 13.27 41.02
C ALA A 146 -9.81 13.88 41.49
N ASP A 147 -9.96 15.20 41.40
CA ASP A 147 -11.15 15.97 41.80
C ASP A 147 -12.19 16.16 40.67
N VAL A 148 -11.87 15.75 39.44
CA VAL A 148 -12.82 15.80 38.32
C VAL A 148 -13.66 14.52 38.29
N PRO A 149 -14.99 14.59 38.54
CA PRO A 149 -15.82 13.40 38.54
C PRO A 149 -15.92 12.81 37.13
N PHE A 150 -15.70 11.50 37.02
CA PHE A 150 -15.94 10.73 35.80
C PHE A 150 -17.40 10.30 35.80
N ASP A 151 -18.31 11.23 35.54
CA ASP A 151 -19.75 11.01 35.62
C ASP A 151 -20.44 11.13 34.25
N GLY A 152 -21.77 11.08 34.24
CA GLY A 152 -22.57 11.27 33.04
C GLY A 152 -22.26 12.58 32.29
N SER A 153 -21.86 13.64 33.01
CA SER A 153 -21.52 14.92 32.38
C SER A 153 -20.24 14.83 31.54
N TYR A 154 -19.21 14.14 32.03
CA TYR A 154 -17.95 13.96 31.30
C TYR A 154 -18.18 13.28 29.94
N TRP A 155 -18.94 12.19 29.93
CA TRP A 155 -19.16 11.39 28.72
C TRP A 155 -20.10 12.06 27.72
N ILE A 156 -21.02 12.90 28.18
CA ILE A 156 -21.81 13.78 27.31
C ILE A 156 -20.90 14.79 26.63
N ARG A 157 -19.98 15.41 27.38
CA ARG A 157 -18.98 16.32 26.82
C ARG A 157 -18.08 15.60 25.82
N ASN A 158 -17.62 14.38 26.11
CA ASN A 158 -16.90 13.55 25.13
C ASN A 158 -17.70 13.26 23.84
N LEU A 159 -19.02 13.14 23.91
CA LEU A 159 -19.85 12.91 22.74
C LEU A 159 -20.10 14.18 21.92
N ARG A 160 -20.18 15.34 22.60
CA ARG A 160 -20.72 16.59 22.06
C ARG A 160 -19.67 17.66 21.77
N GLU A 161 -18.68 17.84 22.64
CA GLU A 161 -17.72 18.94 22.60
C GLU A 161 -16.55 18.65 21.65
N THR A 162 -15.79 19.69 21.32
CA THR A 162 -14.60 19.60 20.48
C THR A 162 -13.55 18.68 21.10
N VAL A 163 -13.05 17.70 20.33
CA VAL A 163 -11.92 16.87 20.73
C VAL A 163 -10.61 17.68 20.68
N GLN A 164 -10.04 17.99 21.85
CA GLN A 164 -8.80 18.75 22.04
C GLN A 164 -7.53 17.88 21.90
N PHE A 165 -7.48 17.05 20.86
CA PHE A 165 -6.42 16.05 20.71
C PHE A 165 -5.02 16.66 20.60
N HIS A 166 -4.87 17.73 19.80
CA HIS A 166 -3.57 18.40 19.63
C HIS A 166 -3.01 18.91 20.96
N LEU A 167 -3.86 19.57 21.75
CA LEU A 167 -3.47 20.15 23.04
C LEU A 167 -3.09 19.05 24.03
N ALA A 168 -3.94 18.02 24.15
CA ALA A 168 -3.71 16.86 25.01
C ALA A 168 -2.40 16.13 24.65
N PHE A 169 -2.17 15.86 23.37
CA PHE A 169 -0.97 15.18 22.89
C PHE A 169 0.30 16.01 23.14
N ASN A 170 0.25 17.33 22.91
CA ASN A 170 1.38 18.21 23.19
C ASN A 170 1.76 18.21 24.68
N ARG A 171 0.76 18.27 25.58
CA ARG A 171 1.00 18.19 27.03
C ARG A 171 1.58 16.85 27.44
N LEU A 172 1.14 15.76 26.82
CA LEU A 172 1.65 14.43 27.05
C LEU A 172 3.14 14.33 26.66
N VAL A 173 3.54 14.88 25.51
CA VAL A 173 4.95 14.93 25.08
C VAL A 173 5.78 15.85 25.98
N GLN A 174 5.25 17.03 26.35
CA GLN A 174 5.91 17.95 27.29
C GLN A 174 6.14 17.35 28.68
N SER A 175 5.33 16.36 29.06
CA SER A 175 5.49 15.61 30.31
C SER A 175 6.58 14.53 30.24
N GLY A 176 7.32 14.43 29.12
CA GLY A 176 8.47 13.53 28.95
C GLY A 176 8.15 12.18 28.31
N HIS A 177 6.95 11.97 27.78
CA HIS A 177 6.61 10.74 27.07
C HIS A 177 7.10 10.76 25.62
N GLU A 178 7.97 9.82 25.27
CA GLU A 178 8.65 9.78 23.96
C GLU A 178 8.21 8.60 23.06
N LEU A 179 7.56 7.58 23.63
CA LEU A 179 7.20 6.35 22.92
C LEU A 179 5.72 6.03 23.07
N PHE A 180 5.03 5.84 21.94
CA PHE A 180 3.59 5.65 21.86
C PHE A 180 3.23 4.38 21.11
N ILE A 181 2.11 3.77 21.50
CA ILE A 181 1.51 2.63 20.81
C ILE A 181 0.08 3.02 20.44
N ASP A 182 -0.25 2.93 19.15
CA ASP A 182 -1.59 3.17 18.65
C ASP A 182 -2.41 1.88 18.70
N MET A 183 -3.38 1.85 19.61
CA MET A 183 -4.25 0.71 19.89
C MET A 183 -5.58 0.89 19.15
N GLY A 184 -5.59 0.58 17.85
CA GLY A 184 -6.77 0.67 17.00
C GLY A 184 -6.46 0.53 15.51
N PRO A 185 -7.48 0.38 14.64
CA PRO A 185 -7.27 0.34 13.19
C PRO A 185 -6.83 1.72 12.69
N GLY A 186 -5.55 1.86 12.35
CA GLY A 186 -5.02 3.10 11.82
C GLY A 186 -3.62 3.46 12.35
N ALA A 187 -3.26 4.73 12.15
CA ALA A 187 -1.96 5.29 12.49
C ALA A 187 -2.13 6.75 12.96
N SER A 188 -3.17 7.02 13.76
CA SER A 188 -3.54 8.37 14.20
C SER A 188 -2.45 8.97 15.09
N LEU A 189 -1.97 8.25 16.12
CA LEU A 189 -0.86 8.70 16.96
C LEU A 189 0.46 8.76 16.19
N SER A 190 0.67 7.81 15.26
CA SER A 190 1.84 7.82 14.37
C SER A 190 1.88 9.00 13.40
N ARG A 191 0.72 9.50 12.95
CA ARG A 191 0.66 10.72 12.12
C ARG A 191 0.98 11.97 12.94
N HIS A 192 0.45 12.09 14.16
CA HIS A 192 0.67 13.27 15.01
C HIS A 192 2.09 13.37 15.57
N SER A 193 2.67 12.24 15.99
CA SER A 193 4.08 12.20 16.45
C SER A 193 5.07 12.66 15.38
N ARG A 194 4.79 12.38 14.09
CA ARG A 194 5.62 12.87 12.96
C ARG A 194 5.54 14.37 12.75
N GLN A 195 4.37 14.99 12.97
CA GLN A 195 4.19 16.44 12.84
C GLN A 195 4.85 17.23 13.98
N PHE A 196 5.04 16.61 15.15
CA PHE A 196 5.73 17.22 16.29
C PHE A 196 7.25 17.42 16.05
N LYS A 197 7.82 16.72 15.06
CA LYS A 197 9.27 16.75 14.76
C LYS A 197 9.82 18.12 14.33
N SER A 198 8.98 19.07 13.90
CA SER A 198 9.48 20.28 13.22
C SER A 198 9.70 21.52 14.11
N LYS A 199 9.42 21.49 15.43
CA LYS A 199 9.40 22.74 16.23
C LYS A 199 9.94 22.70 17.67
N SER A 200 10.54 21.61 18.17
CA SER A 200 11.05 21.59 19.57
C SER A 200 12.43 20.94 19.72
N ASN A 201 13.22 21.43 20.67
CA ASN A 201 14.49 20.83 21.13
C ASN A 201 14.30 19.49 21.87
N LEU A 202 13.08 18.96 21.92
CA LEU A 202 12.75 17.68 22.54
C LEU A 202 13.04 16.53 21.56
N ARG A 203 13.41 15.36 22.08
CA ARG A 203 13.52 14.16 21.27
C ARG A 203 12.17 13.87 20.62
N SER A 204 12.20 13.62 19.32
CA SER A 204 10.99 13.41 18.53
C SER A 204 10.20 12.19 19.04
N PRO A 205 8.90 12.33 19.35
CA PRO A 205 8.10 11.19 19.78
C PRO A 205 8.03 10.13 18.68
N ILE A 206 8.11 8.86 19.08
CA ILE A 206 8.03 7.69 18.19
C ILE A 206 6.73 6.97 18.50
N ALA A 207 5.95 6.62 17.47
CA ALA A 207 4.69 5.95 17.66
C ALA A 207 4.53 4.76 16.70
N PHE A 208 4.15 3.60 17.23
CA PHE A 208 3.93 2.38 16.46
C PHE A 208 2.46 1.96 16.45
N ALA A 209 1.91 1.63 15.29
CA ALA A 209 0.56 1.06 15.18
C ALA A 209 0.55 -0.43 15.50
N ALA A 210 -0.25 -0.82 16.50
CA ALA A 210 -0.37 -2.21 16.94
C ALA A 210 -1.23 -3.07 15.99
N LEU A 211 -2.23 -2.47 15.35
CA LEU A 211 -3.16 -3.14 14.43
C LEU A 211 -3.02 -2.60 12.99
N PRO A 212 -3.36 -3.40 11.97
CA PRO A 212 -3.41 -2.90 10.59
C PRO A 212 -4.52 -1.85 10.41
N GLY A 213 -4.33 -0.94 9.46
CA GLY A 213 -5.41 -0.11 8.94
C GLY A 213 -6.36 -0.93 8.03
N SER A 214 -7.14 -0.24 7.20
CA SER A 214 -8.02 -0.89 6.22
C SER A 214 -7.28 -1.40 4.98
N ASP A 215 -6.24 -2.24 5.10
CA ASP A 215 -5.85 -3.23 4.07
C ASP A 215 -4.73 -4.21 4.47
N HIS A 216 -4.76 -5.37 3.78
CA HIS A 216 -3.70 -6.34 3.46
C HIS A 216 -3.28 -7.38 4.51
N GLY A 217 -4.06 -8.48 4.59
CA GLY A 217 -3.61 -9.89 4.43
C GLY A 217 -2.42 -10.48 5.23
N GLN A 218 -1.70 -9.70 6.06
CA GLN A 218 -0.52 -10.16 6.80
C GLN A 218 -0.88 -10.86 8.12
N GLY A 219 -2.16 -10.86 8.51
CA GLY A 219 -2.65 -11.43 9.77
C GLY A 219 -2.27 -10.57 10.97
N ASP A 220 -3.23 -10.31 11.86
CA ASP A 220 -3.07 -9.41 13.01
C ASP A 220 -1.88 -9.80 13.90
N ARG A 221 -1.64 -11.12 14.04
CA ARG A 221 -0.52 -11.68 14.79
C ARG A 221 0.85 -11.22 14.26
N LEU A 222 1.07 -11.22 12.95
CA LEU A 222 2.36 -10.81 12.38
C LEU A 222 2.60 -9.31 12.59
N ARG A 223 1.55 -8.49 12.48
CA ARG A 223 1.65 -7.05 12.72
C ARG A 223 2.01 -6.77 14.18
N LEU A 224 1.31 -7.42 15.12
CA LEU A 224 1.61 -7.31 16.54
C LEU A 224 3.06 -7.71 16.84
N LEU A 225 3.52 -8.85 16.33
CA LEU A 225 4.91 -9.31 16.52
C LEU A 225 5.94 -8.35 15.92
N LYS A 226 5.68 -7.75 14.76
CA LYS A 226 6.54 -6.71 14.19
C LYS A 226 6.58 -5.46 15.06
N THR A 227 5.44 -5.04 15.62
CA THR A 227 5.37 -3.89 16.52
C THR A 227 6.11 -4.17 17.82
N LEU A 228 5.98 -5.37 18.41
CA LEU A 228 6.77 -5.82 19.55
C LEU A 228 8.27 -5.82 19.25
N GLY A 229 8.67 -6.30 18.06
CA GLY A 229 10.06 -6.25 17.60
C GLY A 229 10.59 -4.81 17.50
N LYS A 230 9.79 -3.87 16.98
CA LYS A 230 10.17 -2.44 16.94
C LYS A 230 10.32 -1.84 18.34
N LEU A 231 9.39 -2.15 19.26
CA LEU A 231 9.49 -1.73 20.66
C LEU A 231 10.75 -2.29 21.31
N TRP A 232 11.06 -3.56 21.08
CA TRP A 232 12.30 -4.19 21.56
C TRP A 232 13.56 -3.50 21.00
N THR A 233 13.58 -3.11 19.71
CA THR A 233 14.70 -2.33 19.14
C THR A 233 14.81 -0.91 19.72
N CYS A 234 13.74 -0.37 20.30
CA CYS A 234 13.76 0.89 21.04
C CYS A 234 14.17 0.71 22.51
N GLY A 235 14.55 -0.51 22.93
CA GLY A 235 14.99 -0.80 24.30
C GLY A 235 13.84 -1.09 25.27
N VAL A 236 12.60 -1.26 24.80
CA VAL A 236 11.48 -1.66 25.67
C VAL A 236 11.65 -3.11 26.09
N PRO A 237 11.63 -3.43 27.40
CA PRO A 237 11.61 -4.80 27.85
C PRO A 237 10.27 -5.45 27.49
N ILE A 238 10.30 -6.44 26.59
CA ILE A 238 9.11 -7.20 26.20
C ILE A 238 9.04 -8.46 27.05
N ASP A 239 7.92 -8.63 27.74
CA ASP A 239 7.57 -9.90 28.38
C ASP A 239 7.01 -10.86 27.33
N TRP A 240 7.82 -11.87 26.98
CA TRP A 240 7.45 -12.87 25.98
C TRP A 240 6.60 -14.01 26.54
N SER A 241 6.40 -14.10 27.87
CA SER A 241 5.63 -15.19 28.48
C SER A 241 4.19 -15.24 27.95
N GLY A 242 3.55 -14.08 27.79
CA GLY A 242 2.20 -13.96 27.24
C GLY A 242 2.04 -14.38 25.78
N LEU A 243 3.14 -14.52 25.01
CA LEU A 243 3.09 -15.01 23.63
C LEU A 243 3.03 -16.54 23.54
N HIS A 244 3.53 -17.22 24.57
CA HIS A 244 3.75 -18.67 24.58
C HIS A 244 2.73 -19.43 25.44
N GLU A 245 1.80 -18.72 26.10
CA GLU A 245 0.90 -19.29 27.11
C GLU A 245 1.70 -20.11 28.14
N ASP A 246 1.17 -21.24 28.61
CA ASP A 246 1.85 -22.17 29.53
C ASP A 246 2.83 -23.14 28.83
N LYS A 247 3.18 -22.91 27.56
CA LYS A 247 4.07 -23.81 26.79
C LYS A 247 5.46 -23.20 26.67
N PRO A 248 6.48 -23.75 27.37
CA PRO A 248 7.83 -23.20 27.28
C PRO A 248 8.39 -23.37 25.85
N PRO A 249 8.91 -22.29 25.23
CA PRO A 249 9.53 -22.39 23.91
C PRO A 249 10.82 -23.22 23.97
N GLN A 250 11.05 -24.02 22.93
CA GLN A 250 12.32 -24.73 22.79
C GLN A 250 13.42 -23.75 22.34
N ARG A 251 14.62 -23.90 22.92
CA ARG A 251 15.78 -23.10 22.54
C ARG A 251 16.44 -23.74 21.31
N THR A 252 16.64 -22.94 20.26
CA THR A 252 17.40 -23.34 19.07
C THR A 252 18.68 -22.51 18.99
N PRO A 253 19.85 -23.13 18.76
CA PRO A 253 21.08 -22.39 18.54
C PRO A 253 20.97 -21.55 17.26
N LEU A 254 21.23 -20.24 17.39
CA LEU A 254 21.34 -19.33 16.25
C LEU A 254 22.81 -19.20 15.83
N PRO A 255 23.10 -18.78 14.58
CA PRO A 255 24.46 -18.44 14.18
C PRO A 255 25.11 -17.49 15.19
N PRO A 256 26.40 -17.68 15.51
CA PRO A 256 27.10 -16.80 16.44
C PRO A 256 27.20 -15.38 15.88
N TYR A 257 27.49 -14.42 16.75
CA TYR A 257 27.70 -13.03 16.36
C TYR A 257 28.71 -12.94 15.20
N PRO A 258 28.32 -12.38 14.04
CA PRO A 258 29.22 -12.25 12.91
C PRO A 258 30.21 -11.12 13.21
N PHE A 259 31.34 -11.46 13.83
CA PHE A 259 32.42 -10.50 14.02
C PHE A 259 32.82 -9.87 12.69
N ASP A 260 33.13 -8.56 12.71
CA ASP A 260 33.50 -7.74 11.54
C ASP A 260 34.82 -8.21 10.85
N ARG A 261 35.45 -9.27 11.40
CA ARG A 261 36.72 -9.89 10.97
C ARG A 261 37.81 -8.88 10.61
N LYS A 262 37.84 -7.74 11.31
CA LYS A 262 38.88 -6.72 11.17
C LYS A 262 40.20 -7.25 11.71
N ARG A 263 41.25 -7.12 10.89
CA ARG A 263 42.61 -7.52 11.24
C ARG A 263 43.25 -6.40 12.06
N TYR A 264 43.47 -6.66 13.35
CA TYR A 264 44.17 -5.76 14.27
C TYR A 264 45.61 -6.20 14.55
N TRP A 265 46.22 -6.94 13.62
CA TRP A 265 47.62 -7.35 13.72
C TRP A 265 48.55 -6.18 13.38
N LEU A 266 49.59 -5.97 14.20
CA LEU A 266 50.68 -5.07 13.87
C LEU A 266 51.55 -5.76 12.81
N ASP A 267 51.49 -5.29 11.57
CA ASP A 267 52.40 -5.74 10.52
C ASP A 267 53.80 -5.19 10.81
N ALA A 268 54.78 -6.09 10.97
CA ALA A 268 56.17 -5.69 11.03
C ALA A 268 56.52 -4.98 9.71
N VAL A 269 56.85 -3.69 9.80
CA VAL A 269 57.40 -2.95 8.66
C VAL A 269 58.73 -3.60 8.35
N ALA A 270 58.81 -4.32 7.23
CA ALA A 270 60.08 -4.84 6.75
C ALA A 270 60.93 -3.64 6.28
N THR A 271 61.70 -3.08 7.20
CA THR A 271 62.76 -2.12 6.92
C THR A 271 63.81 -2.84 6.07
N LYS A 272 63.75 -2.63 4.76
CA LYS A 272 64.90 -2.83 3.87
C LYS A 272 65.87 -1.68 4.11
N GLU A 273 66.70 -1.79 5.14
CA GLU A 273 67.94 -1.02 5.20
C GLU A 273 69.10 -1.97 5.44
N GLN A 274 70.06 -1.88 4.52
CA GLN A 274 71.29 -2.63 4.48
C GLN A 274 72.06 -2.40 5.78
N VAL A 275 72.38 -3.48 6.47
CA VAL A 275 73.36 -3.47 7.55
C VAL A 275 74.74 -3.31 6.93
N GLN A 276 75.35 -2.14 7.11
CA GLN A 276 76.80 -1.99 7.18
C GLN A 276 77.15 -1.37 8.55
N ASN A 277 77.58 -2.29 9.42
CA ASN A 277 78.35 -2.15 10.66
C ASN A 277 78.82 -0.75 11.07
N ALA A 278 78.64 -0.39 12.35
CA ALA A 278 79.73 -0.49 13.34
C ALA A 278 79.26 -0.18 14.77
N ASP A 279 79.63 -1.10 15.65
CA ASP A 279 79.94 -0.99 17.08
C ASP A 279 79.09 -0.18 18.06
N TYR A 280 78.52 -0.96 18.99
CA TYR A 280 78.02 -0.58 20.31
C TYR A 280 79.19 -0.45 21.30
N ASN A 281 79.38 0.75 21.85
CA ASN A 281 79.96 1.08 23.17
C ASN A 281 79.95 2.63 23.23
N GLN A 282 79.32 3.36 24.14
CA GLN A 282 78.94 3.16 25.53
C GLN A 282 77.99 4.34 25.93
N PRO A 283 77.49 4.41 27.18
CA PRO A 283 76.20 5.05 27.53
C PRO A 283 76.33 6.48 28.08
N ASP A 284 75.18 7.16 28.11
CA ASP A 284 74.60 7.91 29.25
C ASP A 284 74.02 9.30 28.96
N ALA A 285 72.85 9.46 29.60
CA ALA A 285 72.33 10.65 30.29
C ALA A 285 71.85 11.88 29.49
N GLY A 286 70.66 12.34 29.86
CA GLY A 286 70.22 13.72 29.61
C GLY A 286 68.71 13.88 29.59
N GLY A 287 68.11 14.28 30.72
CA GLY A 287 66.67 14.48 30.86
C GLY A 287 66.12 15.81 30.32
N SER A 288 64.83 15.97 30.63
CA SER A 288 64.05 17.22 30.81
C SER A 288 62.95 17.51 29.78
N SER A 289 61.73 17.48 30.32
CA SER A 289 60.54 18.35 30.13
C SER A 289 60.58 19.40 29.03
N VAL A 290 59.43 19.66 28.38
CA VAL A 290 58.69 20.94 28.47
C VAL A 290 57.23 20.76 28.00
N ASP A 291 56.38 21.50 28.71
CA ASP A 291 54.93 21.66 28.64
C ASP A 291 54.37 22.32 27.36
N ARG A 292 53.04 22.26 27.23
CA ARG A 292 52.17 22.84 26.19
C ARG A 292 52.32 24.36 25.98
N PRO A 293 51.76 24.90 24.87
CA PRO A 293 50.50 25.64 25.02
C PRO A 293 49.46 25.42 23.90
N ALA A 294 48.24 25.85 24.20
CA ALA A 294 47.02 25.73 23.42
C ALA A 294 46.73 26.96 22.53
N GLY A 295 45.84 26.76 21.54
CA GLY A 295 44.97 27.79 20.96
C GLY A 295 45.27 28.17 19.50
N ASN A 296 44.34 27.88 18.58
CA ASN A 296 43.42 28.89 18.03
C ASN A 296 42.42 28.25 17.04
N GLU A 297 41.13 28.50 17.25
CA GLU A 297 40.07 28.21 16.29
C GLU A 297 39.96 29.36 15.27
N GLY A 298 39.77 29.02 14.00
CA GLY A 298 39.47 29.96 12.92
C GLY A 298 38.59 29.29 11.87
N GLY A 299 37.35 29.76 11.75
CA GLY A 299 36.27 29.12 11.01
C GLY A 299 36.52 28.93 9.52
N ARG A 300 36.14 27.75 9.03
CA ARG A 300 35.80 27.50 7.62
C ARG A 300 34.37 26.95 7.58
N SER A 301 33.44 27.76 7.08
CA SER A 301 32.13 27.28 6.67
C SER A 301 32.31 26.19 5.60
N PRO A 302 31.65 25.03 5.70
CA PRO A 302 31.75 24.02 4.67
C PRO A 302 30.95 24.48 3.44
N ILE A 303 31.64 24.62 2.32
CA ILE A 303 31.01 24.66 1.00
C ILE A 303 30.34 23.30 0.80
N VAL A 304 28.99 23.28 0.82
CA VAL A 304 28.21 22.08 0.52
C VAL A 304 28.26 21.87 -0.99
N ILE A 305 29.18 21.00 -1.43
CA ILE A 305 29.15 20.45 -2.78
C ILE A 305 27.95 19.49 -2.82
N VAL A 306 26.84 19.93 -3.42
CA VAL A 306 25.69 19.06 -3.67
C VAL A 306 26.11 18.06 -4.75
N SER A 307 26.28 16.78 -4.37
CA SER A 307 26.51 15.71 -5.35
C SER A 307 25.27 15.53 -6.25
N ALA A 308 25.46 15.02 -7.47
CA ALA A 308 24.36 14.75 -8.40
C ALA A 308 23.28 13.83 -7.78
N GLU A 309 23.67 12.91 -6.90
CA GLU A 309 22.77 12.03 -6.14
C GLU A 309 21.88 12.80 -5.15
N ALA A 310 22.43 13.84 -4.50
CA ALA A 310 21.69 14.74 -3.62
C ALA A 310 20.81 15.74 -4.38
N ALA A 311 20.89 15.78 -5.72
CA ALA A 311 19.93 16.51 -6.54
C ALA A 311 18.76 15.59 -6.95
N LEU A 312 19.06 14.33 -7.26
CA LEU A 312 18.07 13.32 -7.69
C LEU A 312 17.12 12.91 -6.55
N ASP A 313 17.62 12.74 -5.32
CA ASP A 313 16.79 12.39 -4.16
C ASP A 313 15.68 13.44 -3.88
N ARG A 314 16.00 14.73 -4.01
CA ARG A 314 15.05 15.84 -3.88
C ARG A 314 14.05 15.91 -5.04
N GLN A 315 14.47 15.56 -6.25
CA GLN A 315 13.57 15.46 -7.38
C GLN A 315 12.59 14.30 -7.20
N ILE A 316 13.05 13.14 -6.74
CA ILE A 316 12.17 11.99 -6.43
C ILE A 316 11.19 12.34 -5.31
N ALA A 317 11.64 13.03 -4.26
CA ALA A 317 10.75 13.50 -3.19
C ALA A 317 9.67 14.47 -3.71
N ALA A 318 10.03 15.36 -4.64
CA ALA A 318 9.07 16.22 -5.32
C ALA A 318 8.04 15.42 -6.15
N VAL A 319 8.47 14.37 -6.85
CA VAL A 319 7.56 13.46 -7.57
C VAL A 319 6.56 12.78 -6.63
N TYR A 320 7.04 12.27 -5.49
CA TYR A 320 6.17 11.65 -4.48
C TYR A 320 5.16 12.65 -3.95
N ARG A 321 5.62 13.86 -3.62
CA ARG A 321 4.78 14.96 -3.13
C ARG A 321 3.65 15.27 -4.11
N ASP A 322 3.99 15.47 -5.37
CA ASP A 322 3.05 15.89 -6.41
C ASP A 322 2.02 14.79 -6.71
N ILE A 323 2.45 13.53 -6.78
CA ILE A 323 1.58 12.40 -7.12
C ILE A 323 0.69 11.98 -5.95
N LEU A 324 1.19 12.08 -4.72
CA LEU A 324 0.44 11.73 -3.51
C LEU A 324 -0.36 12.92 -2.94
N GLY A 325 -0.23 14.11 -3.53
CA GLY A 325 -0.92 15.32 -3.07
C GLY A 325 -0.52 15.75 -1.66
N LEU A 326 0.76 15.63 -1.33
CA LEU A 326 1.32 15.99 -0.02
C LEU A 326 1.93 17.40 -0.06
N ASP A 327 2.06 18.06 1.10
CA ASP A 327 2.73 19.36 1.19
C ASP A 327 4.26 19.22 1.20
N ASP A 328 4.77 18.15 1.83
CA ASP A 328 6.20 17.85 1.92
C ASP A 328 6.45 16.34 2.01
N VAL A 329 7.61 15.89 1.52
CA VAL A 329 8.07 14.50 1.54
C VAL A 329 9.54 14.48 1.93
N ALA A 330 9.86 13.85 3.06
CA ALA A 330 11.24 13.69 3.48
C ALA A 330 11.97 12.67 2.61
N LEU A 331 13.29 12.83 2.46
CA LEU A 331 14.13 11.92 1.68
C LEU A 331 14.13 10.46 2.18
N THR A 332 13.71 10.25 3.44
CA THR A 332 13.60 8.94 4.10
C THR A 332 12.16 8.44 4.20
N ASP A 333 11.18 9.16 3.67
CA ASP A 333 9.78 8.74 3.73
C ASP A 333 9.50 7.63 2.71
N ARG A 334 8.85 6.56 3.15
CA ARG A 334 8.58 5.40 2.31
C ARG A 334 7.29 5.62 1.52
N PHE A 335 7.35 5.42 0.22
CA PHE A 335 6.26 5.63 -0.74
C PHE A 335 4.90 5.05 -0.30
N PHE A 336 4.86 3.79 0.14
CA PHE A 336 3.61 3.13 0.57
C PHE A 336 3.14 3.58 1.96
N ASP A 337 4.05 4.00 2.83
CA ASP A 337 3.69 4.56 4.14
C ASP A 337 3.08 5.97 4.00
N LEU A 338 3.38 6.66 2.90
CA LEU A 338 2.79 7.94 2.51
C LEU A 338 1.39 7.81 1.88
N GLY A 339 0.87 6.58 1.71
CA GLY A 339 -0.42 6.32 1.08
C GLY A 339 -0.33 6.01 -0.41
N GLY A 340 0.88 5.81 -0.95
CA GLY A 340 1.06 5.24 -2.27
C GLY A 340 0.46 3.84 -2.39
N ASP A 341 -0.07 3.55 -3.57
CA ASP A 341 -0.67 2.30 -3.99
C ASP A 341 -0.08 1.86 -5.35
N SER A 342 -0.57 0.76 -5.91
CA SER A 342 -0.03 0.22 -7.16
C SER A 342 -0.21 1.16 -8.37
N LEU A 343 -1.20 2.06 -8.37
CA LEU A 343 -1.45 2.98 -9.50
C LEU A 343 -0.62 4.25 -9.38
N SER A 344 -0.52 4.81 -8.18
CA SER A 344 0.38 5.91 -7.88
C SER A 344 1.85 5.47 -7.99
N ALA A 345 2.18 4.21 -7.68
CA ALA A 345 3.52 3.66 -7.92
C ALA A 345 3.92 3.73 -9.40
N LEU A 346 2.99 3.40 -10.31
CA LEU A 346 3.23 3.53 -11.76
C LEU A 346 3.38 4.97 -12.19
N SER A 347 2.58 5.88 -11.62
CA SER A 347 2.68 7.31 -11.91
C SER A 347 4.03 7.86 -11.44
N VAL A 348 4.50 7.43 -10.27
CA VAL A 348 5.81 7.78 -9.72
C VAL A 348 6.92 7.24 -10.61
N ILE A 349 6.84 5.98 -11.02
CA ILE A 349 7.80 5.36 -11.94
C ILE A 349 7.86 6.18 -13.22
N ASP A 350 6.74 6.39 -13.91
CA ASP A 350 6.71 7.14 -15.18
C ASP A 350 7.30 8.55 -15.03
N ARG A 351 6.99 9.25 -13.93
CA ARG A 351 7.52 10.59 -13.70
C ARG A 351 9.02 10.59 -13.38
N ILE A 352 9.53 9.59 -12.66
CA ILE A 352 10.97 9.43 -12.41
C ILE A 352 11.70 9.05 -13.71
N GLU A 353 11.11 8.20 -14.54
CA GLU A 353 11.67 7.84 -15.85
C GLU A 353 11.73 9.07 -16.79
N GLN A 354 10.75 9.97 -16.73
CA GLN A 354 10.78 11.25 -17.45
C GLN A 354 11.89 12.19 -16.94
N LEU A 355 12.15 12.19 -15.63
CA LEU A 355 13.18 13.05 -15.02
C LEU A 355 14.60 12.54 -15.27
N THR A 356 14.79 11.22 -15.24
CA THR A 356 16.11 10.57 -15.30
C THR A 356 16.48 10.10 -16.71
N GLY A 357 15.50 9.87 -17.57
CA GLY A 357 15.71 9.20 -18.86
C GLY A 357 15.96 7.69 -18.76
N GLU A 358 16.05 7.14 -17.55
CA GLU A 358 16.28 5.72 -17.28
C GLU A 358 14.96 5.01 -17.00
N ARG A 359 14.87 3.70 -17.32
CA ARG A 359 13.66 2.90 -17.04
C ARG A 359 13.76 2.21 -15.68
N LEU A 360 12.72 2.34 -14.87
CA LEU A 360 12.71 1.94 -13.47
C LEU A 360 11.91 0.64 -13.25
N ALA A 361 12.54 -0.35 -12.64
CA ALA A 361 11.86 -1.56 -12.19
C ALA A 361 10.89 -1.26 -11.04
N VAL A 362 9.70 -1.86 -11.06
CA VAL A 362 8.70 -1.67 -10.00
C VAL A 362 9.19 -2.29 -8.68
N SER A 363 9.94 -3.39 -8.75
CA SER A 363 10.66 -3.94 -7.59
C SER A 363 11.56 -2.92 -6.96
N LEU A 364 12.26 -2.09 -7.74
CA LEU A 364 13.17 -1.09 -7.19
C LEU A 364 12.40 -0.07 -6.34
N LEU A 365 11.23 0.38 -6.77
CA LEU A 365 10.35 1.22 -5.95
C LEU A 365 9.77 0.46 -4.73
N LEU A 366 9.44 -0.82 -4.89
CA LEU A 366 8.92 -1.67 -3.80
C LEU A 366 9.98 -2.00 -2.74
N GLU A 367 11.24 -2.13 -3.14
CA GLU A 367 12.40 -2.45 -2.29
C GLU A 367 12.98 -1.16 -1.68
N HIS A 368 13.23 -0.17 -2.52
CA HIS A 368 13.79 1.15 -2.19
C HIS A 368 12.69 2.21 -2.22
N GLN A 369 11.86 2.19 -1.18
CA GLN A 369 10.64 3.00 -1.12
C GLN A 369 10.90 4.46 -0.76
N THR A 370 12.12 4.84 -0.35
CA THR A 370 12.43 6.22 0.03
C THR A 370 13.09 6.96 -1.11
N PRO A 371 12.87 8.28 -1.27
CA PRO A 371 13.55 9.06 -2.30
C PRO A 371 15.07 8.91 -2.31
N LYS A 372 15.68 8.83 -1.11
CA LYS A 372 17.13 8.62 -0.96
C LYS A 372 17.57 7.22 -1.36
N GLU A 373 16.90 6.17 -0.89
CA GLU A 373 17.24 4.79 -1.27
C GLU A 373 17.05 4.58 -2.78
N LEU A 374 15.99 5.16 -3.35
CA LEU A 374 15.69 5.05 -4.76
C LEU A 374 16.70 5.81 -5.63
N ALA A 375 17.12 7.01 -5.23
CA ALA A 375 18.18 7.75 -5.90
C ALA A 375 19.52 6.98 -5.90
N ILE A 376 19.89 6.37 -4.76
CA ILE A 376 21.10 5.53 -4.64
C ILE A 376 20.97 4.25 -5.49
N ALA A 377 19.77 3.66 -5.55
CA ALA A 377 19.53 2.48 -6.37
C ALA A 377 19.64 2.82 -7.86
N LEU A 378 19.08 3.96 -8.29
CA LEU A 378 19.18 4.48 -9.64
C LEU A 378 20.63 4.81 -10.02
N SER A 379 21.41 5.47 -9.15
CA SER A 379 22.82 5.81 -9.44
C SER A 379 23.72 4.59 -9.63
N LYS A 380 23.33 3.42 -9.10
CA LYS A 380 24.02 2.15 -9.26
C LYS A 380 23.55 1.33 -10.47
N THR A 381 22.47 1.73 -11.12
CA THR A 381 21.82 0.96 -12.19
C THR A 381 22.05 1.64 -13.54
N HIS A 382 23.22 1.49 -14.14
CA HIS A 382 23.42 1.90 -15.54
C HIS A 382 22.89 0.82 -16.49
N GLY A 383 21.81 1.13 -17.22
CA GLY A 383 21.22 0.18 -18.19
C GLY A 383 20.37 0.85 -19.26
N SER A 384 20.66 0.51 -20.52
CA SER A 384 20.09 1.00 -21.77
C SER A 384 18.56 1.13 -21.82
N ALA A 385 18.08 2.04 -22.67
CA ALA A 385 16.66 2.22 -23.01
C ALA A 385 15.96 0.88 -23.32
N ARG A 386 15.08 0.43 -22.41
CA ARG A 386 14.26 -0.78 -22.59
C ARG A 386 12.94 -0.44 -23.30
N PRO A 387 12.36 -1.37 -24.08
CA PRO A 387 11.05 -1.17 -24.71
C PRO A 387 9.96 -0.88 -23.68
N ARG A 388 9.07 0.10 -23.97
CA ARG A 388 8.01 0.57 -23.04
C ARG A 388 7.04 -0.52 -22.59
N ALA A 389 6.81 -1.53 -23.43
CA ALA A 389 5.98 -2.67 -23.09
C ALA A 389 6.59 -3.52 -21.95
N LEU A 390 7.90 -3.51 -21.76
CA LEU A 390 8.58 -4.40 -20.82
C LEU A 390 8.74 -3.74 -19.44
N VAL A 391 7.98 -4.23 -18.47
CA VAL A 391 8.01 -3.77 -17.08
C VAL A 391 8.80 -4.76 -16.21
N PRO A 392 9.94 -4.36 -15.63
CA PRO A 392 10.68 -5.24 -14.73
C PRO A 392 9.96 -5.31 -13.38
N ILE A 393 9.37 -6.47 -13.06
CA ILE A 393 8.66 -6.69 -11.80
C ILE A 393 9.63 -7.21 -10.75
N GLN A 394 10.49 -8.17 -11.09
CA GLN A 394 11.58 -8.67 -10.24
C GLN A 394 12.75 -9.02 -11.14
N THR A 395 13.92 -8.39 -10.95
CA THR A 395 15.08 -8.58 -11.84
C THR A 395 16.25 -9.31 -11.18
N GLY A 396 16.16 -9.63 -9.89
CA GLY A 396 17.16 -10.43 -9.19
C GLY A 396 17.10 -11.92 -9.55
N GLY A 397 18.21 -12.62 -9.32
CA GLY A 397 18.34 -14.06 -9.49
C GLY A 397 19.09 -14.51 -10.73
N SER A 398 19.54 -15.77 -10.73
CA SER A 398 20.29 -16.36 -11.84
C SER A 398 19.45 -17.29 -12.75
N ARG A 399 18.15 -17.45 -12.48
CA ARG A 399 17.27 -18.31 -13.28
C ARG A 399 16.85 -17.64 -14.59
N ALA A 400 16.40 -18.45 -15.55
CA ALA A 400 15.82 -17.94 -16.78
C ALA A 400 14.62 -17.01 -16.49
N PRO A 401 14.53 -15.83 -17.12
CA PRO A 401 13.44 -14.89 -16.90
C PRO A 401 12.06 -15.45 -17.26
N LEU A 402 11.09 -15.13 -16.42
CA LEU A 402 9.68 -15.39 -16.68
C LEU A 402 9.00 -14.15 -17.27
N PHE A 403 8.39 -14.29 -18.45
CA PHE A 403 7.68 -13.19 -19.12
C PHE A 403 6.16 -13.34 -19.02
N CYS A 404 5.50 -12.28 -18.56
CA CYS A 404 4.07 -12.29 -18.22
C CYS A 404 3.27 -11.19 -18.96
N PRO A 405 2.59 -11.53 -20.07
CA PRO A 405 1.70 -10.60 -20.75
C PRO A 405 0.53 -10.13 -19.90
N HIS A 406 0.13 -8.88 -20.10
CA HIS A 406 -1.01 -8.30 -19.40
C HIS A 406 -2.32 -9.09 -19.63
N PRO A 407 -3.22 -9.16 -18.64
CA PRO A 407 -4.59 -9.58 -18.85
C PRO A 407 -5.42 -8.44 -19.46
N PHE A 408 -6.74 -8.63 -19.50
CA PHE A 408 -7.71 -7.75 -20.16
C PHE A 408 -7.56 -6.25 -19.84
N GLY A 409 -7.20 -5.89 -18.60
CA GLY A 409 -7.04 -4.49 -18.18
C GLY A 409 -5.73 -3.81 -18.57
N GLY A 410 -4.79 -4.51 -19.21
CA GLY A 410 -3.55 -3.91 -19.73
C GLY A 410 -2.40 -3.79 -18.74
N HIS A 411 -2.66 -3.70 -17.44
CA HIS A 411 -1.63 -3.58 -16.40
C HIS A 411 -1.03 -4.93 -15.99
N VAL A 412 0.24 -4.93 -15.58
CA VAL A 412 1.00 -6.15 -15.23
C VAL A 412 1.37 -6.27 -13.75
N LEU A 413 1.10 -5.25 -12.93
CA LEU A 413 1.49 -5.28 -11.52
C LEU A 413 0.77 -6.34 -10.68
N LEU A 414 -0.33 -6.88 -11.18
CA LEU A 414 -1.00 -8.04 -10.58
C LEU A 414 -0.12 -9.30 -10.52
N TYR A 415 0.99 -9.36 -11.27
CA TYR A 415 1.98 -10.44 -11.16
C TYR A 415 2.96 -10.25 -9.99
N THR A 416 2.96 -9.11 -9.28
CA THR A 416 3.87 -8.86 -8.14
C THR A 416 3.77 -9.91 -7.03
N PRO A 417 2.56 -10.33 -6.57
CA PRO A 417 2.46 -11.40 -5.59
C PRO A 417 3.00 -12.74 -6.09
N LEU A 418 2.91 -13.00 -7.41
CA LEU A 418 3.48 -14.20 -8.02
C LEU A 418 5.01 -14.16 -8.03
N ALA A 419 5.61 -13.04 -8.45
CA ALA A 419 7.06 -12.84 -8.42
C ALA A 419 7.63 -13.11 -7.02
N LYS A 420 7.01 -12.47 -6.01
CA LYS A 420 7.40 -12.66 -4.61
C LYS A 420 7.26 -14.10 -4.13
N ALA A 421 6.20 -14.81 -4.55
CA ALA A 421 5.96 -16.19 -4.15
C ALA A 421 6.88 -17.20 -4.86
N LEU A 422 7.43 -16.87 -6.04
CA LEU A 422 8.44 -17.66 -6.74
C LEU A 422 9.85 -17.53 -6.12
N GLY A 423 10.07 -16.48 -5.33
CA GLY A 423 11.32 -16.22 -4.62
C GLY A 423 12.30 -15.36 -5.43
N ALA A 424 13.29 -14.77 -4.75
CA ALA A 424 14.19 -13.75 -5.30
C ALA A 424 15.10 -14.26 -6.44
N GLU A 425 15.28 -15.58 -6.58
CA GLU A 425 16.12 -16.19 -7.62
C GLU A 425 15.44 -16.27 -9.00
N GLN A 426 14.15 -15.94 -9.10
CA GLN A 426 13.39 -16.05 -10.35
C GLN A 426 13.10 -14.66 -10.92
N PRO A 427 13.80 -14.20 -11.97
CA PRO A 427 13.45 -12.96 -12.63
C PRO A 427 12.06 -13.05 -13.26
N LEU A 428 11.27 -11.97 -13.16
CA LEU A 428 9.93 -11.83 -13.73
C LEU A 428 9.74 -10.45 -14.37
N PHE A 429 9.35 -10.45 -15.63
CA PHE A 429 9.04 -9.26 -16.42
C PHE A 429 7.58 -9.29 -16.87
N GLY A 430 6.85 -8.20 -16.63
CA GLY A 430 5.52 -8.00 -17.18
C GLY A 430 5.57 -7.37 -18.57
N LEU A 431 4.64 -7.72 -19.46
CA LEU A 431 4.46 -7.06 -20.76
C LEU A 431 3.16 -6.25 -20.74
N GLN A 432 3.30 -4.94 -20.53
CA GLN A 432 2.22 -3.97 -20.34
C GLN A 432 1.62 -3.54 -21.68
N ALA A 433 0.31 -3.33 -21.68
CA ALA A 433 -0.40 -2.83 -22.85
C ALA A 433 0.04 -1.41 -23.24
N ARG A 434 0.21 -1.23 -24.54
CA ARG A 434 0.39 0.07 -25.19
C ARG A 434 -0.86 0.95 -25.00
N GLY A 435 -0.65 2.22 -24.67
CA GLY A 435 -1.68 3.27 -24.58
C GLY A 435 -2.29 3.47 -23.19
N LEU A 436 -1.83 2.75 -22.17
CA LEU A 436 -2.35 2.87 -20.80
C LEU A 436 -2.14 4.27 -20.19
N ASN A 437 -1.10 4.98 -20.61
CA ASN A 437 -0.81 6.33 -20.15
C ASN A 437 -1.22 7.39 -21.19
N GLY A 438 -1.94 6.99 -22.25
CA GLY A 438 -2.31 7.87 -23.36
C GLY A 438 -1.15 8.17 -24.31
N GLU A 439 -0.05 7.43 -24.21
CA GLU A 439 1.19 7.66 -24.94
C GLU A 439 1.13 7.18 -26.40
N ALA A 440 0.22 6.27 -26.71
CA ALA A 440 -0.02 5.75 -28.06
C ALA A 440 -1.40 5.08 -28.15
N LYS A 441 -1.82 4.74 -29.38
CA LYS A 441 -3.03 3.94 -29.60
C LYS A 441 -2.77 2.47 -29.22
N PRO A 442 -3.67 1.80 -28.49
CA PRO A 442 -3.56 0.37 -28.20
C PRO A 442 -3.70 -0.47 -29.47
N HIS A 443 -3.11 -1.66 -29.48
CA HIS A 443 -3.29 -2.64 -30.55
C HIS A 443 -4.70 -3.23 -30.54
N LEU A 444 -5.18 -3.61 -31.72
CA LEU A 444 -6.52 -4.20 -31.91
C LEU A 444 -6.47 -5.69 -32.25
N SER A 445 -5.29 -6.31 -32.30
CA SER A 445 -5.12 -7.74 -32.50
C SER A 445 -4.09 -8.35 -31.55
N ILE A 446 -4.32 -9.61 -31.14
CA ILE A 446 -3.36 -10.36 -30.31
C ILE A 446 -2.04 -10.58 -31.05
N ALA A 447 -2.06 -10.75 -32.38
CA ALA A 447 -0.87 -10.98 -33.18
C ALA A 447 0.09 -9.78 -33.18
N GLU A 448 -0.44 -8.55 -33.31
CA GLU A 448 0.36 -7.32 -33.21
C GLU A 448 0.92 -7.12 -31.79
N MET A 449 0.12 -7.37 -30.75
CA MET A 449 0.59 -7.34 -29.37
C MET A 449 1.73 -8.33 -29.15
N ALA A 450 1.56 -9.57 -29.61
CA ALA A 450 2.56 -10.62 -29.49
C ALA A 450 3.85 -10.26 -30.23
N SER A 451 3.77 -9.67 -31.42
CA SER A 451 4.95 -9.23 -32.18
C SER A 451 5.73 -8.15 -31.44
N GLU A 452 5.05 -7.10 -30.92
CA GLU A 452 5.73 -6.08 -30.10
C GLU A 452 6.37 -6.69 -28.85
N TYR A 453 5.68 -7.64 -28.20
CA TYR A 453 6.19 -8.26 -26.98
C TYR A 453 7.34 -9.25 -27.24
N VAL A 454 7.35 -9.95 -28.37
CA VAL A 454 8.47 -10.80 -28.79
C VAL A 454 9.73 -9.96 -29.01
N GLU A 455 9.62 -8.83 -29.72
CA GLU A 455 10.73 -7.89 -29.87
C GLU A 455 11.19 -7.37 -28.50
N ALA A 456 10.25 -7.08 -27.59
CA ALA A 456 10.57 -6.59 -26.26
C ALA A 456 11.35 -7.60 -25.42
N ILE A 457 10.95 -8.88 -25.38
CA ILE A 457 11.65 -9.89 -24.59
C ILE A 457 13.01 -10.27 -25.19
N LYS A 458 13.18 -10.18 -26.52
CA LYS A 458 14.46 -10.40 -27.20
C LYS A 458 15.54 -9.41 -26.79
N SER A 459 15.16 -8.22 -26.35
CA SER A 459 16.09 -7.24 -25.76
C SER A 459 16.68 -7.68 -24.41
N VAL A 460 16.03 -8.63 -23.71
CA VAL A 460 16.50 -9.18 -22.42
C VAL A 460 17.13 -10.55 -22.60
N GLN A 461 16.50 -11.40 -23.39
CA GLN A 461 16.96 -12.75 -23.68
C GLN A 461 16.88 -12.93 -25.20
N PRO A 462 18.00 -12.81 -25.95
CA PRO A 462 17.98 -12.84 -27.42
C PRO A 462 17.52 -14.18 -28.02
N HIS A 463 17.74 -15.28 -27.32
CA HIS A 463 17.43 -16.64 -27.77
C HIS A 463 16.74 -17.46 -26.68
N GLY A 464 15.90 -18.40 -27.11
CA GLY A 464 15.25 -19.37 -26.23
C GLY A 464 16.25 -20.27 -25.47
N PRO A 465 15.76 -21.10 -24.53
CA PRO A 465 14.34 -21.38 -24.31
C PRO A 465 13.62 -20.30 -23.48
N TYR A 466 12.44 -19.86 -23.93
CA TYR A 466 11.64 -18.84 -23.22
C TYR A 466 10.65 -19.45 -22.24
N GLN A 467 10.39 -18.73 -21.14
CA GLN A 467 9.34 -19.05 -20.17
C GLN A 467 8.22 -18.00 -20.26
N LEU A 468 7.04 -18.40 -20.74
CA LEU A 468 5.90 -17.50 -20.94
C LEU A 468 4.73 -17.92 -20.06
N VAL A 469 4.18 -17.01 -19.26
CA VAL A 469 3.00 -17.28 -18.41
C VAL A 469 2.02 -16.12 -18.45
N GLY A 470 0.77 -16.39 -18.81
CA GLY A 470 -0.25 -15.35 -18.95
C GLY A 470 -1.56 -15.66 -18.22
N LEU A 471 -2.08 -14.67 -17.48
CA LEU A 471 -3.40 -14.70 -16.85
C LEU A 471 -4.48 -14.23 -17.82
N SER A 472 -5.60 -14.96 -17.87
CA SER A 472 -6.78 -14.55 -18.65
C SER A 472 -6.41 -14.32 -20.12
N MET A 473 -6.77 -13.17 -20.69
CA MET A 473 -6.30 -12.71 -22.02
C MET A 473 -4.78 -12.83 -22.22
N GLY A 474 -3.99 -12.61 -21.17
CA GLY A 474 -2.53 -12.74 -21.24
C GLY A 474 -2.09 -14.15 -21.63
N GLY A 475 -2.88 -15.18 -21.35
CA GLY A 475 -2.62 -16.54 -21.82
C GLY A 475 -2.74 -16.68 -23.33
N SER A 476 -3.72 -16.02 -23.96
CA SER A 476 -3.87 -15.95 -25.42
C SER A 476 -2.73 -15.18 -26.07
N ILE A 477 -2.27 -14.10 -25.45
CA ILE A 477 -1.09 -13.35 -25.90
C ILE A 477 0.17 -14.21 -25.78
N ALA A 478 0.40 -14.86 -24.64
CA ALA A 478 1.54 -15.75 -24.42
C ALA A 478 1.54 -16.92 -25.43
N TRP A 479 0.36 -17.44 -25.77
CA TRP A 479 0.20 -18.48 -26.77
C TRP A 479 0.65 -18.02 -28.15
N GLU A 480 0.20 -16.84 -28.59
CA GLU A 480 0.61 -16.26 -29.87
C GLU A 480 2.11 -15.93 -29.91
N MET A 481 2.64 -15.37 -28.82
CA MET A 481 4.09 -15.14 -28.67
C MET A 481 4.88 -16.44 -28.82
N ALA A 482 4.44 -17.53 -28.19
CA ALA A 482 5.07 -18.83 -28.32
C ALA A 482 5.05 -19.35 -29.77
N CYS A 483 3.96 -19.15 -30.51
CA CYS A 483 3.92 -19.50 -31.93
C CYS A 483 4.91 -18.67 -32.74
N GLN A 484 4.95 -17.34 -32.56
CA GLN A 484 5.86 -16.45 -33.29
C GLN A 484 7.34 -16.72 -32.98
N LEU A 485 7.68 -17.00 -31.73
CA LEU A 485 9.04 -17.39 -31.33
C LEU A 485 9.46 -18.71 -31.97
N ARG A 486 8.58 -19.71 -31.99
CA ARG A 486 8.85 -20.99 -32.67
C ARG A 486 9.00 -20.84 -34.18
N ASP A 487 8.16 -20.00 -34.80
CA ASP A 487 8.27 -19.67 -36.22
C ASP A 487 9.64 -19.02 -36.53
N ALA A 488 10.23 -18.30 -35.55
CA ALA A 488 11.57 -17.73 -35.60
C ALA A 488 12.70 -18.70 -35.17
N GLY A 489 12.38 -19.96 -34.84
CA GLY A 489 13.35 -21.00 -34.46
C GLY A 489 13.73 -21.04 -32.98
N ASP A 490 13.07 -20.26 -32.12
CA ASP A 490 13.31 -20.26 -30.68
C ASP A 490 12.53 -21.37 -29.95
N GLU A 491 13.12 -21.92 -28.89
CA GLU A 491 12.47 -22.91 -28.03
C GLU A 491 11.61 -22.26 -26.94
N ILE A 492 10.56 -22.98 -26.49
CA ILE A 492 9.70 -22.59 -25.37
C ILE A 492 9.82 -23.64 -24.27
N ALA A 493 10.46 -23.27 -23.14
CA ALA A 493 10.59 -24.16 -21.98
C ALA A 493 9.23 -24.45 -21.35
N ILE A 494 8.38 -23.42 -21.25
CA ILE A 494 7.04 -23.52 -20.67
C ILE A 494 6.12 -22.46 -21.25
N LEU A 495 4.90 -22.88 -21.56
CA LEU A 495 3.76 -22.01 -21.85
C LEU A 495 2.68 -22.20 -20.77
N GLY A 496 2.64 -21.31 -19.80
CA GLY A 496 1.69 -21.35 -18.69
C GLY A 496 0.44 -20.50 -18.93
N LEU A 497 -0.72 -21.13 -18.80
CA LEU A 497 -2.03 -20.52 -18.97
C LEU A 497 -2.68 -20.42 -17.59
N LEU A 498 -2.88 -19.20 -17.07
CA LEU A 498 -3.52 -18.98 -15.77
C LEU A 498 -4.98 -18.62 -16.01
N ASP A 499 -5.88 -19.57 -15.73
CA ASP A 499 -7.34 -19.47 -15.93
C ASP A 499 -7.72 -18.75 -17.24
N ALA A 500 -6.98 -19.07 -18.31
CA ALA A 500 -7.10 -18.47 -19.62
C ALA A 500 -7.96 -19.36 -20.53
N LYS A 501 -8.79 -18.75 -21.36
CA LYS A 501 -9.69 -19.45 -22.28
C LYS A 501 -9.22 -19.29 -23.72
N ALA A 502 -9.33 -20.34 -24.51
CA ALA A 502 -8.82 -20.37 -25.89
C ALA A 502 -9.74 -19.67 -26.91
N LEU A 503 -11.07 -19.77 -26.73
CA LEU A 503 -12.06 -19.31 -27.72
C LEU A 503 -13.06 -18.31 -27.11
N HIS A 504 -13.31 -17.23 -27.85
CA HIS A 504 -14.13 -16.09 -27.39
C HIS A 504 -15.33 -15.78 -28.31
N LYS A 505 -15.22 -15.99 -29.62
CA LYS A 505 -16.21 -15.61 -30.64
C LYS A 505 -17.57 -16.32 -30.53
N HIS A 506 -17.59 -17.58 -30.08
CA HIS A 506 -18.81 -18.41 -30.05
C HIS A 506 -19.68 -18.24 -28.78
N GLU A 507 -19.30 -17.39 -27.82
CA GLU A 507 -19.98 -17.28 -26.53
C GLU A 507 -21.16 -16.29 -26.55
N GLU A 508 -21.11 -15.24 -27.38
CA GLU A 508 -22.20 -14.27 -27.56
C GLU A 508 -23.45 -14.89 -28.18
N VAL A 509 -23.29 -15.89 -29.06
CA VAL A 509 -24.39 -16.49 -29.81
C VAL A 509 -25.09 -17.62 -29.04
N ALA A 510 -24.34 -18.42 -28.29
CA ALA A 510 -24.87 -19.65 -27.70
C ALA A 510 -25.52 -19.47 -26.31
N SER A 511 -25.25 -18.35 -25.62
CA SER A 511 -25.65 -18.19 -24.22
C SER A 511 -26.48 -16.94 -23.93
N GLY A 512 -26.68 -16.00 -24.85
CA GLY A 512 -27.12 -14.66 -24.47
C GLY A 512 -25.96 -13.89 -23.81
N ARG A 513 -26.12 -12.61 -23.49
CA ARG A 513 -25.01 -11.76 -22.98
C ARG A 513 -24.59 -12.14 -21.56
N TYR A 514 -24.15 -13.37 -21.28
CA TYR A 514 -23.48 -13.70 -20.02
C TYR A 514 -22.03 -13.23 -20.07
N HIS A 515 -21.55 -12.68 -18.96
CA HIS A 515 -20.13 -12.44 -18.77
C HIS A 515 -19.68 -13.13 -17.49
N ARG A 516 -19.05 -14.30 -17.59
CA ARG A 516 -18.79 -15.18 -16.43
C ARG A 516 -17.97 -14.54 -15.32
N LEU A 517 -17.07 -13.62 -15.64
CA LEU A 517 -16.34 -12.86 -14.61
C LEU A 517 -17.28 -12.01 -13.74
N LEU A 518 -18.45 -11.70 -14.26
CA LEU A 518 -19.55 -11.00 -13.60
C LEU A 518 -20.65 -12.01 -13.19
N GLY A 519 -20.41 -13.31 -13.21
CA GLY A 519 -21.34 -14.37 -12.80
C GLY A 519 -22.23 -14.94 -13.90
N ASN A 520 -23.11 -15.86 -13.52
CA ASN A 520 -23.94 -16.65 -14.44
C ASN A 520 -25.32 -16.01 -14.71
N ASN A 521 -25.45 -14.69 -14.58
CA ASN A 521 -26.70 -13.98 -14.86
C ASN A 521 -26.56 -13.23 -16.18
N PRO A 522 -27.63 -13.15 -16.99
CA PRO A 522 -27.57 -12.42 -18.25
C PRO A 522 -27.31 -10.95 -17.97
N ILE A 523 -26.43 -10.34 -18.76
CA ILE A 523 -26.18 -8.90 -18.70
C ILE A 523 -27.42 -8.17 -19.21
N PRO A 524 -27.96 -7.18 -18.46
CA PRO A 524 -29.15 -6.47 -18.90
C PRO A 524 -28.91 -5.63 -20.16
N ASP A 525 -29.87 -5.63 -21.08
CA ASP A 525 -29.71 -4.96 -22.38
C ASP A 525 -29.55 -3.45 -22.31
N TRP A 526 -30.08 -2.83 -21.25
CA TRP A 526 -29.99 -1.40 -20.99
C TRP A 526 -28.59 -0.97 -20.52
N LEU A 527 -27.74 -1.88 -20.06
CA LEU A 527 -26.40 -1.55 -19.57
C LEU A 527 -25.48 -1.14 -20.73
N SER A 528 -24.58 -0.18 -20.50
CA SER A 528 -23.62 0.23 -21.53
C SER A 528 -22.44 -0.72 -21.58
N GLU A 529 -21.88 -0.94 -22.77
CA GLU A 529 -20.69 -1.80 -22.94
C GLU A 529 -19.52 -1.32 -22.07
N GLN A 530 -19.30 -0.01 -22.03
CA GLN A 530 -18.28 0.59 -21.17
C GLN A 530 -18.52 0.34 -19.67
N ALA A 531 -19.77 0.31 -19.19
CA ALA A 531 -20.06 -0.04 -17.80
C ALA A 531 -19.83 -1.53 -17.50
N ILE A 532 -20.06 -2.40 -18.49
CA ILE A 532 -19.72 -3.83 -18.39
C ILE A 532 -18.20 -3.97 -18.27
N ILE A 533 -17.44 -3.39 -19.20
CA ILE A 533 -15.96 -3.38 -19.20
C ILE A 533 -15.43 -2.88 -17.86
N MET A 534 -15.92 -1.73 -17.40
CA MET A 534 -15.54 -1.17 -16.12
C MET A 534 -15.81 -2.12 -14.95
N SER A 535 -16.89 -2.90 -15.01
CA SER A 535 -17.20 -3.92 -13.99
C SER A 535 -16.33 -5.17 -14.10
N VAL A 536 -15.80 -5.50 -15.28
CA VAL A 536 -14.81 -6.57 -15.46
C VAL A 536 -13.47 -6.18 -14.84
N LEU A 537 -13.07 -4.92 -15.02
CA LEU A 537 -11.87 -4.33 -14.42
C LEU A 537 -12.01 -4.21 -12.90
N PHE A 538 -13.20 -3.81 -12.43
CA PHE A 538 -13.51 -3.61 -11.01
C PHE A 538 -14.76 -4.41 -10.61
N PRO A 539 -14.62 -5.73 -10.28
CA PRO A 539 -15.75 -6.63 -10.05
C PRO A 539 -16.75 -6.17 -8.99
N ALA A 540 -16.28 -5.42 -7.99
CA ALA A 540 -17.12 -4.87 -6.92
C ALA A 540 -18.16 -3.85 -7.42
N LEU A 541 -18.02 -3.31 -8.64
CA LEU A 541 -18.97 -2.37 -9.24
C LEU A 541 -20.26 -3.03 -9.70
N LYS A 542 -20.26 -4.34 -9.94
CA LYS A 542 -21.47 -5.08 -10.34
C LYS A 542 -22.65 -4.86 -9.37
N LYS A 543 -22.37 -4.70 -8.06
CA LYS A 543 -23.39 -4.46 -7.04
C LYS A 543 -24.19 -3.16 -7.27
N HIS A 544 -23.62 -2.21 -8.00
CA HIS A 544 -24.22 -0.90 -8.28
C HIS A 544 -25.05 -0.85 -9.56
N TRP A 545 -25.05 -1.92 -10.37
CA TRP A 545 -25.78 -1.94 -11.66
C TRP A 545 -27.25 -1.56 -11.53
N ARG A 546 -27.93 -2.00 -10.47
CA ARG A 546 -29.35 -1.66 -10.26
C ARG A 546 -29.60 -0.16 -10.17
N LYS A 547 -28.62 0.63 -9.68
CA LYS A 547 -28.71 2.09 -9.60
C LYS A 547 -28.62 2.77 -10.97
N LEU A 548 -28.04 2.09 -11.97
CA LEU A 548 -27.91 2.62 -13.33
C LEU A 548 -29.21 2.53 -14.13
N LYS A 549 -30.21 1.74 -13.69
CA LYS A 549 -31.43 1.48 -14.45
C LYS A 549 -32.23 2.76 -14.79
N SER A 550 -32.15 3.78 -13.94
CA SER A 550 -32.81 5.08 -14.13
C SER A 550 -31.87 6.16 -14.69
N ILE A 551 -30.64 5.81 -15.04
CA ILE A 551 -29.62 6.74 -15.56
C ILE A 551 -29.52 6.54 -17.07
N LYS A 552 -29.32 7.62 -17.82
CA LYS A 552 -29.09 7.52 -19.27
C LYS A 552 -27.83 6.70 -19.55
N ARG A 553 -27.87 5.87 -20.60
CA ARG A 553 -26.80 4.94 -20.96
C ARG A 553 -25.43 5.60 -21.13
N GLU A 554 -25.41 6.83 -21.67
CA GLU A 554 -24.21 7.67 -21.86
C GLU A 554 -23.57 8.09 -20.54
N CYS A 555 -24.35 8.26 -19.48
CA CYS A 555 -23.88 8.68 -18.17
C CYS A 555 -23.46 7.51 -17.26
N HIS A 556 -23.62 6.26 -17.71
CA HIS A 556 -23.36 5.08 -16.89
C HIS A 556 -21.93 5.01 -16.37
N VAL A 557 -20.92 5.36 -17.18
CA VAL A 557 -19.51 5.29 -16.77
C VAL A 557 -19.24 6.29 -15.64
N THR A 558 -19.66 7.54 -15.83
CA THR A 558 -19.53 8.61 -14.81
C THR A 558 -20.26 8.23 -13.52
N ALA A 559 -21.51 7.78 -13.61
CA ALA A 559 -22.28 7.37 -12.44
C ALA A 559 -21.66 6.16 -11.73
N LEU A 560 -21.21 5.15 -12.48
CA LEU A 560 -20.60 3.95 -11.91
C LEU A 560 -19.24 4.25 -11.27
N ARG A 561 -18.47 5.18 -11.86
CA ARG A 561 -17.27 5.76 -11.24
C ARG A 561 -17.63 6.39 -9.91
N ASP A 562 -18.60 7.30 -9.87
CA ASP A 562 -18.94 8.03 -8.66
C ASP A 562 -19.44 7.09 -7.56
N PHE A 563 -20.29 6.12 -7.89
CA PHE A 563 -20.70 5.07 -6.96
C PHE A 563 -19.53 4.19 -6.50
N GLY A 564 -18.58 3.92 -7.39
CA GLY A 564 -17.38 3.17 -7.14
C GLY A 564 -16.44 3.88 -6.18
N THR A 565 -16.10 5.13 -6.49
CA THR A 565 -15.26 6.02 -5.68
C THR A 565 -15.88 6.28 -4.32
N GLN A 566 -17.19 6.54 -4.25
CA GLN A 566 -17.89 6.72 -2.96
C GLN A 566 -17.83 5.44 -2.10
N ALA A 567 -17.95 4.26 -2.73
CA ALA A 567 -17.90 2.97 -2.05
C ALA A 567 -16.46 2.43 -1.80
N GLY A 568 -15.41 3.11 -2.27
CA GLY A 568 -14.04 2.61 -2.22
C GLY A 568 -13.77 1.38 -3.09
N ASN A 569 -14.61 1.15 -4.10
CA ASN A 569 -14.48 0.04 -5.04
C ASN A 569 -13.54 0.34 -6.22
N ILE A 570 -13.16 1.61 -6.39
CA ILE A 570 -12.23 2.09 -7.42
C ILE A 570 -11.13 2.87 -6.69
N PRO A 571 -9.85 2.65 -7.01
CA PRO A 571 -8.74 3.47 -6.52
C PRO A 571 -8.90 4.94 -6.88
N ASP A 572 -8.21 5.82 -6.16
CA ASP A 572 -8.21 7.24 -6.50
C ASP A 572 -7.46 7.45 -7.81
N MET A 573 -8.15 7.97 -8.84
CA MET A 573 -7.59 8.17 -10.17
C MET A 573 -8.33 9.27 -10.92
N SER A 574 -7.60 9.98 -11.79
CA SER A 574 -8.16 11.02 -12.65
C SER A 574 -9.09 10.43 -13.73
N ASN A 575 -9.97 11.28 -14.26
CA ASN A 575 -10.84 10.89 -15.38
C ASN A 575 -10.05 10.50 -16.63
N THR A 576 -8.93 11.18 -16.88
CA THR A 576 -8.04 10.86 -17.99
C THR A 576 -7.45 9.47 -17.84
N GLN A 577 -6.97 9.11 -16.65
CA GLN A 577 -6.44 7.78 -16.38
C GLN A 577 -7.52 6.70 -16.55
N LEU A 578 -8.71 6.91 -16.00
CA LEU A 578 -9.82 5.97 -16.17
C LEU A 578 -10.19 5.80 -17.66
N ASN A 579 -10.25 6.90 -18.42
CA ASN A 579 -10.55 6.86 -19.86
C ASN A 579 -9.49 6.10 -20.67
N ASN A 580 -8.20 6.27 -20.35
CA ASN A 580 -7.12 5.54 -21.00
C ASN A 580 -7.23 4.03 -20.73
N ILE A 581 -7.49 3.64 -19.47
CA ILE A 581 -7.70 2.24 -19.09
C ILE A 581 -8.90 1.65 -19.83
N LEU A 582 -10.01 2.39 -19.92
CA LEU A 582 -11.20 1.95 -20.66
C LEU A 582 -10.94 1.82 -22.16
N THR A 583 -10.13 2.71 -22.74
CA THR A 583 -9.75 2.65 -24.16
C THR A 583 -8.89 1.41 -24.44
N VAL A 584 -7.91 1.12 -23.57
CA VAL A 584 -7.11 -0.12 -23.66
C VAL A 584 -7.98 -1.36 -23.48
N ALA A 585 -8.87 -1.37 -22.50
CA ALA A 585 -9.75 -2.51 -22.25
C ALA A 585 -10.72 -2.77 -23.42
N GLU A 586 -11.22 -1.72 -24.08
CA GLU A 586 -12.05 -1.86 -25.27
C GLU A 586 -11.25 -2.40 -26.47
N ALA A 587 -10.04 -1.90 -26.69
CA ALA A 587 -9.15 -2.44 -27.71
C ALA A 587 -8.82 -3.92 -27.47
N ASN A 588 -8.54 -4.28 -26.22
CA ASN A 588 -8.32 -5.65 -25.78
C ASN A 588 -9.54 -6.55 -25.97
N ARG A 589 -10.76 -6.03 -25.79
CA ARG A 589 -12.01 -6.75 -26.07
C ARG A 589 -12.13 -7.09 -27.55
N ILE A 590 -11.83 -6.15 -28.44
CA ILE A 590 -11.83 -6.36 -29.89
C ILE A 590 -10.78 -7.42 -30.26
N ALA A 591 -9.54 -7.24 -29.79
CA ALA A 591 -8.43 -8.17 -30.06
C ALA A 591 -8.75 -9.60 -29.61
N LEU A 592 -9.31 -9.75 -28.41
CA LEU A 592 -9.62 -11.06 -27.83
C LEU A 592 -10.80 -11.75 -28.53
N ARG A 593 -11.85 -10.98 -28.89
CA ARG A 593 -13.03 -11.52 -29.60
C ARG A 593 -12.64 -12.15 -30.94
N ASP A 594 -11.74 -11.49 -31.66
CA ASP A 594 -11.39 -11.86 -33.03
C ASP A 594 -10.20 -12.83 -33.12
N TYR A 595 -9.58 -13.16 -31.98
CA TYR A 595 -8.47 -14.11 -31.91
C TYR A 595 -8.93 -15.57 -31.89
N THR A 596 -8.29 -16.38 -32.74
CA THR A 596 -8.37 -17.85 -32.73
C THR A 596 -6.95 -18.39 -32.59
N PRO A 597 -6.64 -19.17 -31.54
CA PRO A 597 -5.30 -19.73 -31.35
C PRO A 597 -4.86 -20.60 -32.52
N ARG A 598 -3.58 -20.50 -32.88
CA ARG A 598 -2.93 -21.43 -33.82
C ARG A 598 -2.49 -22.71 -33.09
N PRO A 599 -2.37 -23.86 -33.77
CA PRO A 599 -1.76 -25.05 -33.18
C PRO A 599 -0.37 -24.76 -32.60
N ASN A 600 -0.07 -25.28 -31.41
CA ASN A 600 1.20 -25.09 -30.74
C ASN A 600 1.65 -26.38 -30.02
N ASP A 601 2.89 -26.79 -30.25
CA ASP A 601 3.50 -27.99 -29.66
C ASP A 601 4.36 -27.69 -28.43
N SER A 602 4.42 -26.43 -28.00
CA SER A 602 5.13 -26.03 -26.78
C SER A 602 4.62 -26.79 -25.57
N ARG A 603 5.49 -27.05 -24.60
CA ARG A 603 5.10 -27.66 -23.31
C ARG A 603 4.13 -26.74 -22.58
N SER A 604 2.84 -27.04 -22.69
CA SER A 604 1.75 -26.17 -22.25
C SER A 604 1.13 -26.69 -20.96
N VAL A 605 0.90 -25.80 -20.01
CA VAL A 605 0.29 -26.12 -18.72
C VAL A 605 -0.80 -25.11 -18.37
N LEU A 606 -2.00 -25.63 -18.07
CA LEU A 606 -3.16 -24.84 -17.64
C LEU A 606 -3.31 -24.94 -16.12
N PHE A 607 -3.13 -23.80 -15.45
CA PHE A 607 -3.50 -23.60 -14.05
C PHE A 607 -4.87 -22.94 -13.99
N ALA A 608 -5.93 -23.67 -13.71
CA ALA A 608 -7.25 -23.06 -13.59
C ALA A 608 -7.68 -22.88 -12.15
N ALA A 609 -8.42 -21.79 -11.93
CA ALA A 609 -8.99 -21.51 -10.63
C ALA A 609 -10.17 -22.44 -10.34
N LYS A 610 -10.27 -22.92 -9.10
CA LYS A 610 -11.36 -23.77 -8.62
C LYS A 610 -12.74 -23.16 -8.86
N ARG A 611 -12.86 -21.83 -8.73
CA ARG A 611 -14.05 -21.04 -9.06
C ARG A 611 -13.74 -20.04 -10.19
N GLY A 612 -13.03 -20.52 -11.21
CA GLY A 612 -12.58 -19.74 -12.36
C GLY A 612 -13.56 -19.76 -13.53
N LEU A 613 -13.01 -19.69 -14.74
CA LEU A 613 -13.80 -19.73 -15.98
C LEU A 613 -14.37 -21.12 -16.31
N ARG A 614 -13.93 -22.18 -15.63
CA ARG A 614 -14.43 -23.56 -15.81
C ARG A 614 -15.90 -23.69 -15.37
N THR A 615 -16.71 -24.42 -16.14
CA THR A 615 -18.07 -24.81 -15.74
C THR A 615 -18.34 -26.29 -16.05
N SER A 616 -19.22 -26.91 -15.27
CA SER A 616 -19.74 -28.27 -15.51
C SER A 616 -20.56 -28.36 -16.81
N SER A 617 -21.16 -27.25 -17.25
CA SER A 617 -22.05 -27.19 -18.41
C SER A 617 -21.33 -27.07 -19.77
N ASN A 618 -20.07 -26.61 -19.81
CA ASN A 618 -19.44 -26.25 -21.09
C ASN A 618 -18.36 -27.21 -21.56
N GLN A 619 -17.73 -28.04 -20.73
CA GLN A 619 -16.71 -28.99 -21.21
C GLN A 619 -16.57 -30.23 -20.32
N PRO A 620 -16.53 -31.45 -20.90
CA PRO A 620 -16.27 -32.68 -20.13
C PRO A 620 -14.88 -32.73 -19.48
N ASN A 621 -13.92 -31.94 -19.97
CA ASN A 621 -12.49 -32.12 -19.71
C ASN A 621 -11.80 -30.98 -18.93
N GLY A 622 -12.49 -29.87 -18.67
CA GLY A 622 -11.95 -28.74 -17.90
C GLY A 622 -10.75 -28.00 -18.53
N ASP A 623 -10.53 -28.09 -19.83
CA ASP A 623 -9.34 -27.55 -20.52
C ASP A 623 -9.51 -26.13 -21.08
N LEU A 624 -10.67 -25.49 -20.87
CA LEU A 624 -10.99 -24.14 -21.35
C LEU A 624 -10.81 -23.96 -22.88
N GLY A 625 -10.93 -25.06 -23.64
CA GLY A 625 -10.84 -25.11 -25.09
C GLY A 625 -9.42 -25.19 -25.66
N TRP A 626 -8.40 -25.38 -24.83
CA TRP A 626 -7.00 -25.43 -25.28
C TRP A 626 -6.58 -26.78 -25.89
N LYS A 627 -7.21 -27.90 -25.56
CA LYS A 627 -6.78 -29.24 -26.05
C LYS A 627 -6.79 -29.37 -27.58
N GLN A 628 -7.63 -28.61 -28.27
CA GLN A 628 -7.70 -28.65 -29.74
C GLN A 628 -6.52 -27.93 -30.42
N PHE A 629 -5.80 -27.07 -29.68
CA PHE A 629 -4.66 -26.31 -30.18
C PHE A 629 -3.33 -26.82 -29.61
N ALA A 630 -3.36 -27.50 -28.46
CA ALA A 630 -2.19 -28.05 -27.80
C ALA A 630 -1.94 -29.50 -28.21
N ARG A 631 -0.70 -29.84 -28.58
CA ARG A 631 -0.31 -31.26 -28.70
C ARG A 631 -0.35 -32.01 -27.37
N SER A 632 0.05 -31.32 -26.30
CA SER A 632 -0.06 -31.82 -24.93
C SER A 632 -0.42 -30.67 -24.00
N LEU A 633 -1.33 -30.91 -23.05
CA LEU A 633 -1.78 -29.91 -22.09
C LEU A 633 -1.90 -30.55 -20.71
N GLU A 634 -1.00 -30.17 -19.80
CA GLU A 634 -1.10 -30.53 -18.39
C GLU A 634 -2.07 -29.60 -17.69
N ILE A 635 -2.91 -30.13 -16.81
CA ILE A 635 -3.98 -29.36 -16.18
C ILE A 635 -3.88 -29.46 -14.66
N HIS A 636 -3.75 -28.32 -13.98
CA HIS A 636 -3.75 -28.23 -12.53
C HIS A 636 -4.82 -27.28 -12.02
N GLU A 637 -5.52 -27.72 -10.98
CA GLU A 637 -6.41 -26.84 -10.21
C GLU A 637 -5.61 -25.99 -9.20
N VAL A 638 -5.99 -24.73 -9.06
CA VAL A 638 -5.49 -23.75 -8.09
C VAL A 638 -6.66 -23.20 -7.27
N PRO A 639 -6.52 -23.04 -5.94
CA PRO A 639 -7.54 -22.41 -5.11
C PRO A 639 -7.88 -20.98 -5.53
N GLY A 640 -9.09 -20.53 -5.19
CA GLY A 640 -9.56 -19.17 -5.50
C GLY A 640 -10.47 -19.11 -6.72
N ASN A 641 -10.71 -17.88 -7.19
CA ASN A 641 -11.42 -17.57 -8.43
C ASN A 641 -10.46 -16.94 -9.45
N HIS A 642 -10.98 -16.54 -10.61
CA HIS A 642 -10.21 -15.92 -11.70
C HIS A 642 -9.31 -14.75 -11.25
N TYR A 643 -9.77 -13.94 -10.30
CA TYR A 643 -9.03 -12.78 -9.79
C TYR A 643 -8.12 -13.15 -8.61
N THR A 644 -8.60 -13.98 -7.69
CA THR A 644 -7.91 -14.23 -6.42
C THR A 644 -6.83 -15.31 -6.52
N MET A 645 -6.79 -16.12 -7.59
CA MET A 645 -5.79 -17.18 -7.74
C MET A 645 -4.34 -16.66 -7.79
N ILE A 646 -4.16 -15.41 -8.22
CA ILE A 646 -2.87 -14.73 -8.31
C ILE A 646 -2.60 -13.78 -7.13
N ALA A 647 -3.48 -13.76 -6.14
CA ALA A 647 -3.33 -12.99 -4.91
C ALA A 647 -3.16 -13.90 -3.69
N PRO A 648 -2.55 -13.42 -2.58
CA PRO A 648 -2.52 -14.16 -1.33
C PRO A 648 -3.93 -14.47 -0.79
N PRO A 649 -4.14 -15.64 -0.16
CA PRO A 649 -3.13 -16.68 0.10
C PRO A 649 -2.90 -17.63 -1.09
N HIS A 650 -3.77 -17.63 -2.10
CA HIS A 650 -3.83 -18.65 -3.16
C HIS A 650 -2.61 -18.64 -4.09
N VAL A 651 -2.01 -17.47 -4.33
CA VAL A 651 -0.81 -17.32 -5.17
C VAL A 651 0.36 -18.19 -4.72
N THR A 652 0.45 -18.52 -3.42
CA THR A 652 1.49 -19.42 -2.89
C THR A 652 1.36 -20.84 -3.45
N VAL A 653 0.12 -21.31 -3.65
CA VAL A 653 -0.15 -22.62 -4.24
C VAL A 653 0.13 -22.59 -5.74
N LEU A 654 -0.26 -21.50 -6.42
CA LEU A 654 0.06 -21.29 -7.83
C LEU A 654 1.57 -21.29 -8.05
N ALA A 655 2.32 -20.47 -7.31
CA ALA A 655 3.77 -20.34 -7.43
C ALA A 655 4.49 -21.67 -7.18
N ARG A 656 4.07 -22.45 -6.17
CA ARG A 656 4.65 -23.77 -5.90
C ARG A 656 4.46 -24.73 -7.07
N LYS A 657 3.25 -24.77 -7.64
CA LYS A 657 2.95 -25.63 -8.80
C LYS A 657 3.66 -25.14 -10.06
N LEU A 658 3.69 -23.84 -10.30
CA LEU A 658 4.41 -23.26 -11.43
C LEU A 658 5.92 -23.51 -11.33
N ASN A 659 6.50 -23.39 -10.13
CA ASN A 659 7.92 -23.58 -9.92
C ASN A 659 8.40 -25.01 -10.25
N SER A 660 7.56 -26.05 -10.13
CA SER A 660 7.95 -27.41 -10.56
C SER A 660 8.10 -27.55 -12.07
N PHE A 661 7.53 -26.64 -12.85
CA PHE A 661 7.69 -26.58 -14.31
C PHE A 661 8.81 -25.63 -14.73
N LEU A 662 8.98 -24.51 -14.01
CA LEU A 662 10.08 -23.57 -14.27
C LEU A 662 11.44 -24.18 -13.93
N ASN A 663 11.49 -24.95 -12.83
CA ASN A 663 12.70 -25.52 -12.27
C ASN A 663 12.44 -27.00 -11.91
N PRO A 664 12.32 -27.90 -12.92
CA PRO A 664 12.18 -29.32 -12.65
C PRO A 664 13.39 -29.80 -11.85
N LYS A 665 13.17 -30.58 -10.79
CA LYS A 665 14.27 -31.24 -10.08
C LYS A 665 14.89 -32.25 -11.04
N GLU A 666 16.20 -32.15 -11.26
CA GLU A 666 17.01 -33.15 -11.97
C GLU A 666 16.84 -34.55 -11.34
#